data_AF-A0A813FVB5-F1
#
_entry.id   AF-A0A813FVB5-F1
#
_cell.length_a   1.000
_cell.length_b   1.000
_cell.length_c   1.000
_cell.angle_alpha   90.00
_cell.angle_beta   90.00
_cell.angle_gamma   90.00
#
_symmetry.space_group_name_H-M   'P 1'
#
loop_
_entity.id
_entity.type
_entity.pdbx_description
1 polymer ?
#
loop_
_entity_poly.entity_id
_entity_poly.type
_entity_poly.pdbx_seq_one_letter_code
_entity_poly.pdbx_strand_id
1 'polypeptide(L)'
;MMVKEATVAVSRAPVQAPARLQTEPPAPAPHAVVQAPPSPSAPKTQEAIEMEVQIMTVVQARAGIYRDKTAYPEFASVVLVTAANGAYLDFYRNWECHAMKHGLDWAVIANDDATKNLDPGRSIPVLPNVRVSGMHGWGSVQLDVVGWNKIDVVMRIMKLTGLDVVFSDADNMFKGDPFAKGVSLGDLIRSNKYDYVYQEELAKAPEKGHKVPGDGGNTGFFYVSPKRKPEKIIQFFGQVLKEGDKIRDENFKTKGQRLGADQPIFWEVVQALRANKLAANGPWGFRCAHLCSQDPTCVAPADETLDYCAMDAFTHPTGWEKPPTSLATYHANYAVNNDKIAKLDKAGVWGEWNVKTGKCKSGASVISAAAADDIVQVAKPQSAMEVEITRVVQKRVGLYLDKASNKEFARVVLVTAANGAYMQVYDNWRCHATRSGLDWAVIANDNAALKLLEADRALPIENDLKISGMNGWGSAKLDTVGWNKFAMVLSIMKLTGVDVVFSDADNMFKGDPFAKGVSLGDLIRSNKYDYVYQEELAKAPEKGYKVPGDGGNTGFFYVSPKRQPDKTMKLFADVIQEGDKQREASLKAKGERLGADQPIFWQVIGFLRSLTGGKRGPGDYRCVHLCGQKPTCGEAVEDTFQYCSMDAFMHPTGWEVPPKTLVTYHANYAANEAKIEKLEKAGLWGAWNDKAKTCNAGAIAVSAPARSTSALPDSSELPDVTPVLNCLRLTTPSLELSYPVDAEEHFEEVRRALSPWLDFAKKKFMKDMKNKYHCGEGYCGPWIENEWISHFTALWEKRSDGTRLRDIFGPYIPVFMTFVDLWIADVFEYEKMIRAFKKVARPGVPYIALVQHDTGLVSSRENIIKIMRDVPNLLVLSAGGYGNVPIPLFKQPEELQTGKLNKPMSSRGLLTSYMGSRGNAPQDMREKMIKVVEKTAKQLDRNVTIGFGSKEEWQKVAGNSKASLCPRGYGRTSFHVYEILQMGRIPIHVYIDIPWLPYADLFPSIGFTTDVKGLPQLMTKLHGMSDSDLESMEGKIRSLRESHFTVKGLLEQVSHFMLRENKGGDLRCQKLPATLNI
;
A
#
# COMPACT_ATOMS: atom_id res chain seq x y z
N MET A 1 78.22 0.34 -9.68
CA MET A 1 79.01 -0.67 -10.41
C MET A 1 78.14 -1.18 -11.56
N MET A 2 78.72 -1.24 -12.76
CA MET A 2 78.13 -1.52 -14.08
C MET A 2 77.37 -0.36 -14.77
N VAL A 3 78.02 0.05 -15.85
CA VAL A 3 77.83 1.14 -16.81
C VAL A 3 77.30 0.52 -18.10
N LYS A 4 76.49 1.26 -18.88
CA LYS A 4 76.63 1.31 -20.35
C LYS A 4 75.89 2.50 -21.00
N GLU A 5 76.71 3.30 -21.67
CA GLU A 5 76.48 4.41 -22.61
C GLU A 5 75.74 3.93 -23.88
N ALA A 6 74.78 4.69 -24.41
CA ALA A 6 74.86 5.79 -25.39
C ALA A 6 75.09 5.36 -26.86
N THR A 7 74.28 5.91 -27.79
CA THR A 7 74.80 6.44 -29.07
C THR A 7 73.75 7.31 -29.80
N VAL A 8 74.26 8.43 -30.28
CA VAL A 8 73.63 9.45 -31.14
C VAL A 8 73.90 9.08 -32.60
N ALA A 9 72.96 9.39 -33.50
CA ALA A 9 73.28 9.57 -34.92
C ALA A 9 72.40 10.67 -35.55
N VAL A 10 73.08 11.60 -36.23
CA VAL A 10 72.58 12.76 -36.97
C VAL A 10 72.56 12.43 -38.46
N SER A 11 71.54 12.88 -39.21
CA SER A 11 71.60 13.10 -40.68
C SER A 11 70.32 13.79 -41.14
N ARG A 12 70.32 15.13 -41.30
CA ARG A 12 70.38 15.90 -42.58
C ARG A 12 69.41 15.48 -43.70
N ALA A 13 68.62 16.47 -44.11
CA ALA A 13 67.60 16.49 -45.14
C ALA A 13 68.14 16.42 -46.58
N PRO A 14 67.25 16.21 -47.56
CA PRO A 14 67.39 16.79 -48.90
C PRO A 14 66.24 17.75 -49.25
N VAL A 15 66.61 18.76 -50.04
CA VAL A 15 65.78 19.78 -50.68
C VAL A 15 65.52 19.37 -52.13
N GLN A 16 64.29 19.54 -52.64
CA GLN A 16 63.91 19.99 -54.02
C GLN A 16 62.37 19.84 -54.17
N ALA A 17 61.59 20.91 -54.30
CA ALA A 17 61.30 21.75 -55.49
C ALA A 17 60.03 21.26 -56.27
N PRO A 18 59.27 22.18 -56.91
CA PRO A 18 57.81 22.13 -56.95
C PRO A 18 57.23 21.50 -58.22
N ALA A 19 56.07 20.83 -58.11
CA ALA A 19 55.33 20.33 -59.27
C ALA A 19 53.86 20.78 -59.25
N ARG A 20 53.44 21.22 -60.44
CA ARG A 20 52.20 21.87 -60.85
C ARG A 20 50.91 21.08 -60.60
N LEU A 21 49.84 21.86 -60.45
CA LEU A 21 48.42 21.49 -60.60
C LEU A 21 48.14 20.54 -61.77
N GLN A 22 47.43 19.46 -61.46
CA GLN A 22 46.37 18.90 -62.32
C GLN A 22 45.13 18.68 -61.45
N THR A 23 44.06 19.36 -61.82
CA THR A 23 42.72 19.19 -61.26
C THR A 23 42.07 17.97 -61.90
N GLU A 24 41.98 16.86 -61.16
CA GLU A 24 41.03 15.79 -61.46
C GLU A 24 39.71 16.06 -60.71
N PRO A 25 38.55 15.78 -61.33
CA PRO A 25 37.25 15.93 -60.68
C PRO A 25 37.11 14.93 -59.52
N PRO A 26 36.42 15.28 -58.42
CA PRO A 26 36.31 14.40 -57.27
C PRO A 26 35.59 13.10 -57.65
N ALA A 27 36.19 11.98 -57.27
CA ALA A 27 35.56 10.68 -57.28
C ALA A 27 34.21 10.74 -56.53
N PRO A 28 33.17 10.02 -57.01
CA PRO A 28 31.87 10.01 -56.35
C PRO A 28 32.05 9.51 -54.91
N ALA A 29 31.48 10.26 -53.97
CA ALA A 29 31.50 9.95 -52.55
C ALA A 29 31.09 8.48 -52.32
N PRO A 30 31.80 7.73 -51.45
CA PRO A 30 31.38 6.38 -51.10
C PRO A 30 29.96 6.47 -50.57
N HIS A 31 29.06 5.68 -51.17
CA HIS A 31 27.67 5.58 -50.78
C HIS A 31 27.56 5.59 -49.25
N ALA A 32 26.90 6.62 -48.73
CA ALA A 32 26.55 6.70 -47.33
C ALA A 32 25.85 5.38 -46.99
N VAL A 33 26.51 4.57 -46.18
CA VAL A 33 25.88 3.44 -45.52
C VAL A 33 24.78 4.07 -44.69
N VAL A 34 23.55 4.00 -45.19
CA VAL A 34 22.34 4.38 -44.47
C VAL A 34 22.34 3.48 -43.23
N GLN A 35 22.81 4.02 -42.11
CA GLN A 35 22.66 3.37 -40.83
C GLN A 35 21.16 3.14 -40.67
N ALA A 36 20.79 1.87 -40.46
CA ALA A 36 19.42 1.51 -40.15
C ALA A 36 18.93 2.44 -39.01
N PRO A 37 17.72 3.01 -39.11
CA PRO A 37 17.20 3.88 -38.06
C PRO A 37 17.34 3.16 -36.71
N PRO A 38 17.85 3.83 -35.66
CA PRO A 38 18.05 3.20 -34.36
C PRO A 38 16.74 2.54 -33.96
N SER A 39 16.82 1.25 -33.59
CA SER A 39 15.64 0.52 -33.12
C SER A 39 14.93 1.36 -32.07
N PRO A 40 13.60 1.50 -32.14
CA PRO A 40 12.87 2.33 -31.20
C PRO A 40 13.23 1.91 -29.78
N SER A 41 13.80 2.84 -29.01
CA SER A 41 14.13 2.60 -27.61
C SER A 41 12.88 2.09 -26.91
N ALA A 42 13.03 1.03 -26.10
CA ALA A 42 11.92 0.50 -25.30
C ALA A 42 11.19 1.66 -24.60
N PRO A 43 9.84 1.68 -24.61
CA PRO A 43 9.08 2.76 -24.01
C PRO A 43 9.50 2.93 -22.55
N LYS A 44 9.83 4.17 -22.16
CA LYS A 44 10.16 4.50 -20.76
C LYS A 44 8.96 4.16 -19.88
N THR A 45 9.21 3.67 -18.68
CA THR A 45 8.15 3.47 -17.69
C THR A 45 7.58 4.82 -17.25
N GLN A 46 6.30 4.86 -16.85
CA GLN A 46 5.66 6.08 -16.34
C GLN A 46 6.46 6.68 -15.15
N GLU A 47 6.94 5.82 -14.24
CA GLU A 47 7.76 6.21 -13.10
C GLU A 47 9.06 6.91 -13.52
N ALA A 48 9.67 6.49 -14.63
CA ALA A 48 10.86 7.16 -15.16
C ALA A 48 10.53 8.52 -15.75
N ILE A 49 9.36 8.68 -16.39
CA ILE A 49 8.88 9.97 -16.91
C ILE A 49 8.60 10.94 -15.75
N GLU A 50 7.89 10.49 -14.72
CA GLU A 50 7.58 11.28 -13.52
C GLU A 50 8.85 11.73 -12.80
N MET A 51 9.84 10.84 -12.66
CA MET A 51 11.15 11.18 -12.13
C MET A 51 11.84 12.27 -12.97
N GLU A 52 11.83 12.17 -14.31
CA GLU A 52 12.43 13.18 -15.18
C GLU A 52 11.74 14.54 -15.06
N VAL A 53 10.40 14.56 -14.97
CA VAL A 53 9.62 15.79 -14.73
C VAL A 53 9.95 16.41 -13.38
N GLN A 54 10.07 15.59 -12.33
CA GLN A 54 10.41 16.07 -11.00
C GLN A 54 11.86 16.58 -10.92
N ILE A 55 12.81 15.91 -11.60
CA ILE A 55 14.18 16.41 -11.77
C ILE A 55 14.13 17.81 -12.39
N MET A 56 13.47 17.98 -13.54
CA MET A 56 13.39 19.27 -14.20
C MET A 56 12.79 20.34 -13.28
N THR A 57 11.65 20.03 -12.65
CA THR A 57 10.92 20.98 -11.81
C THR A 57 11.73 21.45 -10.61
N VAL A 58 12.28 20.51 -9.84
CA VAL A 58 13.04 20.81 -8.62
C VAL A 58 14.34 21.51 -8.96
N VAL A 59 15.07 21.00 -9.94
CA VAL A 59 16.42 21.47 -10.24
C VAL A 59 16.39 22.85 -10.89
N GLN A 60 15.46 23.11 -11.81
CA GLN A 60 15.32 24.44 -12.42
C GLN A 60 14.94 25.50 -11.36
N ALA A 61 14.10 25.16 -10.39
CA ALA A 61 13.75 26.06 -9.29
C ALA A 61 14.92 26.36 -8.34
N ARG A 62 15.95 25.51 -8.32
CA ARG A 62 17.14 25.65 -7.48
C ARG A 62 18.40 26.05 -8.26
N ALA A 63 18.29 26.30 -9.57
CA ALA A 63 19.39 26.82 -10.38
C ALA A 63 19.89 28.15 -9.76
N GLY A 64 21.21 28.33 -9.69
CA GLY A 64 21.85 29.34 -8.85
C GLY A 64 22.21 28.78 -7.48
N ILE A 65 23.51 28.65 -7.20
CA ILE A 65 24.03 28.07 -5.94
C ILE A 65 23.54 28.78 -4.67
N TYR A 66 23.21 30.07 -4.74
CA TYR A 66 22.76 30.86 -3.61
C TYR A 66 21.23 31.01 -3.61
N ARG A 67 20.64 31.30 -2.44
CA ARG A 67 19.21 31.61 -2.32
C ARG A 67 18.86 32.92 -3.00
N ASP A 68 19.71 33.93 -2.84
CA ASP A 68 19.66 35.13 -3.65
C ASP A 68 20.23 34.80 -5.04
N LYS A 69 19.32 34.52 -5.97
CA LYS A 69 19.66 34.17 -7.36
C LYS A 69 20.32 35.31 -8.13
N THR A 70 20.27 36.53 -7.59
CA THR A 70 20.81 37.73 -8.23
C THR A 70 22.20 38.11 -7.72
N ALA A 71 22.57 37.65 -6.52
CA ALA A 71 23.84 38.02 -5.88
C ALA A 71 25.09 37.54 -6.63
N TYR A 72 25.00 36.38 -7.30
CA TYR A 72 26.14 35.75 -7.97
C TYR A 72 25.73 35.17 -9.33
N PRO A 73 25.52 36.04 -10.35
CA PRO A 73 25.05 35.62 -11.67
C PRO A 73 26.01 34.65 -12.37
N GLU A 74 27.30 34.62 -12.00
CA GLU A 74 28.26 33.64 -12.51
C GLU A 74 27.87 32.18 -12.22
N PHE A 75 27.02 31.95 -11.21
CA PHE A 75 26.53 30.63 -10.82
C PHE A 75 25.07 30.37 -11.24
N ALA A 76 24.46 31.26 -12.02
CA ALA A 76 23.02 31.19 -12.35
C ALA A 76 22.59 29.86 -12.99
N SER A 77 23.50 29.21 -13.70
CA SER A 77 23.27 27.92 -14.36
C SER A 77 23.90 26.73 -13.60
N VAL A 78 24.22 26.89 -12.33
CA VAL A 78 24.83 25.87 -11.49
C VAL A 78 23.85 25.49 -10.40
N VAL A 79 23.66 24.19 -10.18
CA VAL A 79 22.82 23.66 -9.09
C VAL A 79 23.66 22.90 -8.09
N LEU A 80 23.46 23.16 -6.80
CA LEU A 80 24.03 22.37 -5.71
C LEU A 80 23.10 21.20 -5.40
N VAL A 81 23.65 20.00 -5.34
CA VAL A 81 22.91 18.75 -5.13
C VAL A 81 23.57 17.97 -4.01
N THR A 82 22.77 17.41 -3.11
CA THR A 82 23.22 16.42 -2.12
C THR A 82 22.39 15.14 -2.21
N ALA A 83 22.79 14.08 -1.53
CA ALA A 83 22.05 12.82 -1.46
C ALA A 83 21.89 12.35 -0.01
N ALA A 84 20.71 11.85 0.33
CA ALA A 84 20.42 11.32 1.65
C ALA A 84 19.46 10.12 1.60
N ASN A 85 19.38 9.38 2.72
CA ASN A 85 18.31 8.46 3.05
C ASN A 85 17.86 8.66 4.51
N GLY A 86 16.79 7.99 4.93
CA GLY A 86 16.18 8.13 6.26
C GLY A 86 17.12 7.82 7.43
N ALA A 87 18.19 7.05 7.22
CA ALA A 87 19.16 6.74 8.27
C ALA A 87 20.31 7.74 8.38
N TYR A 88 20.52 8.57 7.35
CA TYR A 88 21.52 9.64 7.33
C TYR A 88 20.88 11.03 7.58
N LEU A 89 19.65 11.09 8.10
CA LEU A 89 18.94 12.36 8.33
C LEU A 89 19.69 13.33 9.24
N ASP A 90 20.36 12.86 10.29
CA ASP A 90 21.12 13.74 11.16
C ASP A 90 22.32 14.37 10.46
N PHE A 91 22.99 13.61 9.58
CA PHE A 91 24.04 14.15 8.71
C PHE A 91 23.45 15.17 7.74
N TYR A 92 22.37 14.83 7.05
CA TYR A 92 21.68 15.75 6.14
C TYR A 92 21.24 17.03 6.83
N ARG A 93 20.63 16.96 8.02
CA ARG A 93 20.18 18.15 8.75
C ARG A 93 21.34 19.00 9.24
N ASN A 94 22.44 18.39 9.68
CA ASN A 94 23.65 19.14 9.99
C ASN A 94 24.22 19.83 8.74
N TRP A 95 24.33 19.11 7.63
CA TRP A 95 24.76 19.63 6.33
C TRP A 95 23.87 20.79 5.85
N GLU A 96 22.55 20.63 5.95
CA GLU A 96 21.55 21.62 5.61
C GLU A 96 21.73 22.90 6.43
N CYS A 97 21.92 22.78 7.75
CA CYS A 97 22.18 23.95 8.58
C CYS A 97 23.47 24.69 8.16
N HIS A 98 24.51 23.97 7.77
CA HIS A 98 25.73 24.56 7.23
C HIS A 98 25.49 25.25 5.88
N ALA A 99 24.75 24.63 4.96
CA ALA A 99 24.38 25.24 3.69
C ALA A 99 23.56 26.53 3.90
N MET A 100 22.59 26.50 4.81
CA MET A 100 21.77 27.66 5.19
C MET A 100 22.59 28.80 5.77
N LYS A 101 23.55 28.49 6.65
CA LYS A 101 24.47 29.46 7.26
C LYS A 101 25.25 30.25 6.20
N HIS A 102 25.52 29.65 5.05
CA HIS A 102 26.23 30.29 3.93
C HIS A 102 25.29 30.82 2.83
N GLY A 103 23.98 30.84 3.05
CA GLY A 103 23.00 31.37 2.09
C GLY A 103 22.84 30.51 0.84
N LEU A 104 23.24 29.24 0.89
CA LEU A 104 23.19 28.33 -0.24
C LEU A 104 21.77 27.80 -0.49
N ASP A 105 21.50 27.42 -1.73
CA ASP A 105 20.28 26.75 -2.18
C ASP A 105 20.65 25.44 -2.88
N TRP A 106 19.87 24.38 -2.65
CA TRP A 106 20.22 23.04 -3.09
C TRP A 106 18.99 22.17 -3.41
N ALA A 107 19.25 21.07 -4.12
CA ALA A 107 18.34 19.93 -4.28
C ALA A 107 18.89 18.67 -3.58
N VAL A 108 18.01 17.70 -3.30
CA VAL A 108 18.33 16.49 -2.52
C VAL A 108 17.91 15.25 -3.30
N ILE A 109 18.84 14.38 -3.64
CA ILE A 109 18.55 13.04 -4.14
C ILE A 109 18.01 12.19 -2.98
N ALA A 110 16.74 11.87 -3.05
CA ALA A 110 16.01 11.10 -2.05
C ALA A 110 16.11 9.61 -2.35
N ASN A 111 17.01 8.92 -1.64
CA ASN A 111 17.23 7.48 -1.82
C ASN A 111 16.12 6.62 -1.18
N ASP A 112 15.20 7.21 -0.40
CA ASP A 112 14.05 6.51 0.16
C ASP A 112 12.85 7.43 0.42
N ASP A 113 11.73 6.85 0.84
CA ASP A 113 10.49 7.62 1.08
C ASP A 113 10.62 8.60 2.26
N ALA A 114 11.47 8.29 3.25
CA ALA A 114 11.72 9.20 4.37
C ALA A 114 12.34 10.51 3.88
N THR A 115 13.33 10.44 2.99
CA THR A 115 13.96 11.62 2.38
C THR A 115 13.12 12.27 1.29
N LYS A 116 12.35 11.49 0.54
CA LYS A 116 11.40 12.01 -0.46
C LYS A 116 10.38 12.96 0.19
N ASN A 117 9.94 12.64 1.41
CA ASN A 117 8.92 13.38 2.13
C ASN A 117 9.45 14.54 3.01
N LEU A 118 10.77 14.78 3.08
CA LEU A 118 11.31 15.86 3.92
C LEU A 118 10.97 17.25 3.40
N ASP A 119 11.17 17.46 2.10
CA ASP A 119 10.91 18.73 1.40
C ASP A 119 10.59 18.43 -0.08
N PRO A 120 9.32 18.30 -0.46
CA PRO A 120 8.93 18.04 -1.85
C PRO A 120 9.47 19.07 -2.85
N GLY A 121 9.75 20.30 -2.41
CA GLY A 121 10.32 21.37 -3.22
C GLY A 121 11.83 21.29 -3.39
N ARG A 122 12.50 20.31 -2.78
CA ARG A 122 13.94 20.05 -2.90
C ARG A 122 14.26 18.60 -3.25
N SER A 123 13.35 17.66 -2.98
CA SER A 123 13.59 16.23 -3.16
C SER A 123 13.45 15.79 -4.63
N ILE A 124 14.49 15.15 -5.12
CA ILE A 124 14.59 14.45 -6.40
C ILE A 124 14.46 12.95 -6.12
N PRO A 125 13.41 12.26 -6.59
CA PRO A 125 13.24 10.84 -6.33
C PRO A 125 14.23 10.01 -7.14
N VAL A 126 14.59 8.85 -6.62
CA VAL A 126 15.22 7.76 -7.40
C VAL A 126 14.17 6.74 -7.84
N LEU A 127 14.50 5.92 -8.85
CA LEU A 127 13.59 4.87 -9.33
C LEU A 127 13.24 3.89 -8.19
N PRO A 128 12.00 3.36 -8.13
CA PRO A 128 11.55 2.52 -7.02
C PRO A 128 12.42 1.29 -6.74
N ASN A 129 13.01 0.69 -7.78
CA ASN A 129 13.83 -0.52 -7.71
C ASN A 129 15.27 -0.28 -7.21
N VAL A 130 15.70 0.97 -7.06
CA VAL A 130 17.04 1.35 -6.58
C VAL A 130 16.98 2.19 -5.30
N ARG A 131 15.83 2.19 -4.61
CA ARG A 131 15.69 2.84 -3.30
C ARG A 131 16.50 2.10 -2.24
N VAL A 132 17.17 2.86 -1.39
CA VAL A 132 18.02 2.34 -0.32
C VAL A 132 17.67 3.05 0.98
N SER A 133 16.98 2.33 1.86
CA SER A 133 16.75 2.72 3.25
C SER A 133 17.80 2.11 4.18
N GLY A 134 18.01 2.74 5.34
CA GLY A 134 18.92 2.24 6.38
C GLY A 134 20.36 2.75 6.25
N MET A 135 21.12 2.60 7.33
CA MET A 135 22.54 2.98 7.38
C MET A 135 23.37 1.81 6.90
N HIS A 136 24.18 2.03 5.87
CA HIS A 136 24.98 1.00 5.22
C HIS A 136 26.46 1.38 5.26
N GLY A 137 27.27 0.46 5.75
CA GLY A 137 28.72 0.63 5.88
C GLY A 137 29.46 0.42 4.56
N TRP A 138 30.75 0.80 4.56
CA TRP A 138 31.64 0.62 3.42
C TRP A 138 31.67 -0.82 2.91
N GLY A 139 31.55 -0.97 1.60
CA GLY A 139 31.60 -2.26 0.91
C GLY A 139 30.29 -3.07 0.95
N SER A 140 29.16 -2.46 1.32
CA SER A 140 27.85 -3.06 1.12
C SER A 140 27.27 -2.75 -0.27
N VAL A 141 26.52 -3.69 -0.81
CA VAL A 141 25.78 -3.57 -2.08
C VAL A 141 24.85 -2.35 -2.05
N GLN A 142 24.22 -2.09 -0.90
CA GLN A 142 23.30 -0.97 -0.74
C GLN A 142 24.00 0.38 -0.78
N LEU A 143 25.20 0.51 -0.21
CA LEU A 143 25.97 1.74 -0.32
C LEU A 143 26.44 1.97 -1.76
N ASP A 144 26.83 0.91 -2.47
CA ASP A 144 27.16 0.99 -3.90
C ASP A 144 25.96 1.55 -4.69
N VAL A 145 24.73 1.07 -4.44
CA VAL A 145 23.51 1.60 -5.09
C VAL A 145 23.29 3.09 -4.81
N VAL A 146 23.54 3.57 -3.59
CA VAL A 146 23.47 5.02 -3.27
C VAL A 146 24.48 5.81 -4.11
N GLY A 147 25.71 5.30 -4.23
CA GLY A 147 26.74 5.89 -5.09
C GLY A 147 26.32 5.93 -6.56
N TRP A 148 25.68 4.88 -7.07
CA TRP A 148 25.17 4.83 -8.44
C TRP A 148 23.99 5.76 -8.69
N ASN A 149 23.05 5.86 -7.74
CA ASN A 149 21.94 6.80 -7.82
C ASN A 149 22.43 8.24 -7.96
N LYS A 150 23.51 8.61 -7.26
CA LYS A 150 24.18 9.91 -7.41
C LYS A 150 24.62 10.14 -8.86
N ILE A 151 25.37 9.21 -9.45
CA ILE A 151 25.92 9.37 -10.81
C ILE A 151 24.80 9.43 -11.86
N ASP A 152 23.80 8.56 -11.76
CA ASP A 152 22.64 8.53 -12.68
C ASP A 152 21.84 9.83 -12.63
N VAL A 153 21.49 10.30 -11.42
CA VAL A 153 20.71 11.54 -11.28
C VAL A 153 21.51 12.75 -11.74
N VAL A 154 22.80 12.85 -11.43
CA VAL A 154 23.66 13.96 -11.92
C VAL A 154 23.70 13.97 -13.45
N MET A 155 23.87 12.81 -14.09
CA MET A 155 23.81 12.71 -15.55
C MET A 155 22.46 13.16 -16.11
N ARG A 156 21.35 12.74 -15.47
CA ARG A 156 19.99 13.14 -15.88
C ARG A 156 19.75 14.63 -15.72
N ILE A 157 20.25 15.25 -14.66
CA ILE A 157 20.17 16.71 -14.48
C ILE A 157 20.81 17.41 -15.68
N MET A 158 22.05 17.06 -16.00
CA MET A 158 22.76 17.66 -17.14
C MET A 158 22.01 17.43 -18.45
N LYS A 159 21.53 16.20 -18.68
CA LYS A 159 20.82 15.82 -19.91
C LYS A 159 19.48 16.54 -20.09
N LEU A 160 18.71 16.70 -19.02
CA LEU A 160 17.35 17.25 -19.07
C LEU A 160 17.33 18.77 -19.00
N THR A 161 18.29 19.37 -18.30
CA THR A 161 18.25 20.81 -17.99
C THR A 161 19.40 21.61 -18.61
N GLY A 162 20.49 20.95 -19.00
CA GLY A 162 21.71 21.62 -19.45
C GLY A 162 22.46 22.38 -18.34
N LEU A 163 22.04 22.25 -17.08
CA LEU A 163 22.68 22.91 -15.93
C LEU A 163 23.98 22.22 -15.55
N ASP A 164 24.91 23.02 -15.02
CA ASP A 164 26.11 22.50 -14.35
C ASP A 164 25.71 22.00 -12.96
N VAL A 165 26.38 20.95 -12.47
CA VAL A 165 26.04 20.33 -11.19
C VAL A 165 27.24 20.37 -10.26
N VAL A 166 27.04 20.90 -9.04
CA VAL A 166 27.92 20.64 -7.91
C VAL A 166 27.25 19.60 -7.04
N PHE A 167 27.90 18.46 -6.83
CA PHE A 167 27.41 17.42 -5.95
C PHE A 167 28.21 17.38 -4.65
N SER A 168 27.54 17.19 -3.51
CA SER A 168 28.13 16.98 -2.18
C SER A 168 27.42 15.85 -1.43
N ASP A 169 28.15 14.85 -0.96
CA ASP A 169 27.65 13.89 0.03
C ASP A 169 27.26 14.62 1.32
N ALA A 170 26.30 14.05 2.06
CA ALA A 170 25.78 14.64 3.30
C ALA A 170 26.80 14.65 4.46
N ASP A 171 27.94 13.97 4.31
CA ASP A 171 29.07 13.97 5.24
C ASP A 171 30.28 14.79 4.73
N ASN A 172 30.11 15.57 3.66
CA ASN A 172 31.00 16.66 3.28
C ASN A 172 30.42 18.00 3.77
N MET A 173 30.90 18.46 4.93
CA MET A 173 30.34 19.63 5.64
C MET A 173 31.03 20.93 5.25
N PHE A 174 30.28 22.04 5.31
CA PHE A 174 30.78 23.37 4.98
C PHE A 174 31.16 24.16 6.24
N LYS A 175 32.45 24.45 6.41
CA LYS A 175 32.94 25.33 7.48
C LYS A 175 32.91 26.80 7.04
N GLY A 176 33.22 27.03 5.77
CA GLY A 176 33.10 28.30 5.06
C GLY A 176 32.31 28.11 3.77
N ASP A 177 32.05 29.21 3.06
CA ASP A 177 31.40 29.17 1.75
C ASP A 177 32.38 28.60 0.70
N PRO A 178 32.12 27.40 0.13
CA PRO A 178 33.02 26.78 -0.84
C PRO A 178 33.07 27.51 -2.19
N PHE A 179 32.15 28.44 -2.43
CA PHE A 179 32.02 29.17 -3.68
C PHE A 179 32.50 30.62 -3.57
N ALA A 180 32.90 31.07 -2.38
CA ALA A 180 33.44 32.41 -2.18
C ALA A 180 34.68 32.66 -3.06
N LYS A 181 34.92 33.94 -3.38
CA LYS A 181 36.11 34.35 -4.15
C LYS A 181 37.38 34.02 -3.37
N GLY A 182 38.37 33.43 -4.03
CA GLY A 182 39.62 32.99 -3.39
C GLY A 182 39.53 31.58 -2.79
N VAL A 183 38.37 30.93 -2.85
CA VAL A 183 38.19 29.52 -2.49
C VAL A 183 38.27 28.69 -3.76
N SER A 184 39.08 27.62 -3.72
CA SER A 184 39.50 26.87 -4.90
C SER A 184 38.34 26.42 -5.78
N LEU A 185 37.29 25.81 -5.22
CA LEU A 185 36.13 25.36 -6.02
C LEU A 185 35.43 26.53 -6.74
N GLY A 186 35.09 27.59 -6.02
CA GLY A 186 34.45 28.77 -6.59
C GLY A 186 35.26 29.40 -7.72
N ASP A 187 36.57 29.55 -7.54
CA ASP A 187 37.46 30.14 -8.55
C ASP A 187 37.61 29.23 -9.80
N LEU A 188 37.66 27.91 -9.60
CA LEU A 188 37.71 26.95 -10.71
C LEU A 188 36.41 26.99 -11.54
N ILE A 189 35.24 27.07 -10.91
CA ILE A 189 33.94 27.21 -11.61
C ILE A 189 33.89 28.54 -12.37
N ARG A 190 34.27 29.67 -11.73
CA ARG A 190 34.31 31.00 -12.37
C ARG A 190 35.22 31.06 -13.59
N SER A 191 36.26 30.24 -13.63
CA SER A 191 37.18 30.20 -14.76
C SER A 191 36.51 29.70 -16.06
N ASN A 192 35.44 28.90 -15.94
CA ASN A 192 34.75 28.24 -17.06
C ASN A 192 35.71 27.41 -17.96
N LYS A 193 36.84 26.94 -17.39
CA LYS A 193 37.89 26.20 -18.10
C LYS A 193 37.78 24.68 -17.99
N TYR A 194 37.01 24.18 -17.04
CA TYR A 194 36.99 22.76 -16.69
C TYR A 194 35.61 22.17 -16.89
N ASP A 195 35.57 20.97 -17.47
CA ASP A 195 34.35 20.18 -17.61
C ASP A 195 34.05 19.39 -16.32
N TYR A 196 35.09 19.06 -15.54
CA TYR A 196 34.97 18.33 -14.28
C TYR A 196 35.96 18.87 -13.22
N VAL A 197 35.50 19.13 -12.00
CA VAL A 197 36.35 19.52 -10.87
C VAL A 197 36.07 18.61 -9.69
N TYR A 198 37.09 18.11 -9.00
CA TYR A 198 36.92 17.07 -8.00
C TYR A 198 37.77 17.30 -6.76
N GLN A 199 37.33 16.73 -5.64
CA GLN A 199 38.07 16.75 -4.39
C GLN A 199 39.14 15.64 -4.41
N GLU A 200 40.41 15.95 -4.11
CA GLU A 200 41.44 14.89 -4.02
C GLU A 200 41.12 13.90 -2.90
N GLU A 201 41.39 12.62 -3.14
CA GLU A 201 41.26 11.58 -2.12
C GLU A 201 42.61 11.36 -1.42
N LEU A 202 42.84 12.10 -0.33
CA LEU A 202 44.09 12.04 0.43
C LEU A 202 43.81 11.75 1.89
N ALA A 203 44.22 10.59 2.42
CA ALA A 203 44.03 10.24 3.84
C ALA A 203 44.83 11.14 4.82
N LYS A 204 45.81 11.90 4.33
CA LYS A 204 46.66 12.82 5.10
C LYS A 204 46.96 14.08 4.29
N ALA A 205 47.38 15.13 4.98
CA ALA A 205 47.84 16.36 4.35
C ALA A 205 49.00 16.08 3.38
N PRO A 206 48.93 16.58 2.13
CA PRO A 206 50.03 16.45 1.19
C PRO A 206 51.20 17.36 1.58
N GLU A 207 52.39 17.07 1.07
CA GLU A 207 53.57 17.93 1.26
C GLU A 207 53.42 19.25 0.49
N LYS A 208 54.13 20.30 0.94
CA LYS A 208 54.12 21.60 0.25
C LYS A 208 54.65 21.44 -1.18
N GLY A 209 53.86 21.89 -2.17
CA GLY A 209 54.21 21.75 -3.59
C GLY A 209 53.77 20.43 -4.23
N HIS A 210 52.92 19.65 -3.54
CA HIS A 210 52.24 18.48 -4.09
C HIS A 210 51.64 18.75 -5.46
N LYS A 211 51.92 17.85 -6.40
CA LYS A 211 51.33 17.85 -7.74
C LYS A 211 50.34 16.71 -7.81
N VAL A 212 49.13 17.05 -8.22
CA VAL A 212 48.05 16.07 -8.32
C VAL A 212 48.37 15.03 -9.40
N PRO A 213 48.41 13.73 -9.08
CA PRO A 213 48.68 12.68 -10.06
C PRO A 213 47.53 12.54 -11.06
N GLY A 214 46.30 12.82 -10.60
CA GLY A 214 45.04 12.82 -11.35
C GLY A 214 44.59 11.45 -11.85
N ASP A 215 45.12 10.40 -11.25
CA ASP A 215 44.69 9.02 -11.40
C ASP A 215 43.64 8.64 -10.34
N GLY A 216 43.29 9.53 -9.41
CA GLY A 216 42.28 9.25 -8.38
C GLY A 216 41.79 10.51 -7.67
N GLY A 217 40.59 10.39 -7.10
CA GLY A 217 39.90 11.47 -6.39
C GLY A 217 38.63 10.97 -5.72
N ASN A 218 37.99 11.85 -4.95
CA ASN A 218 36.76 11.54 -4.26
C ASN A 218 35.54 11.94 -5.10
N THR A 219 34.54 11.05 -5.24
CA THR A 219 33.28 11.34 -5.96
C THR A 219 32.16 11.85 -5.05
N GLY A 220 32.44 12.10 -3.77
CA GLY A 220 31.49 12.67 -2.82
C GLY A 220 31.49 14.20 -2.80
N PHE A 221 32.43 14.87 -3.45
CA PHE A 221 32.36 16.32 -3.66
C PHE A 221 33.01 16.71 -5.00
N PHE A 222 32.18 17.11 -5.98
CA PHE A 222 32.64 17.43 -7.33
C PHE A 222 31.73 18.44 -8.04
N TYR A 223 32.25 19.05 -9.09
CA TYR A 223 31.54 19.87 -10.06
C TYR A 223 31.66 19.25 -11.45
N VAL A 224 30.59 19.33 -12.24
CA VAL A 224 30.56 18.91 -13.64
C VAL A 224 29.77 19.91 -14.47
N SER A 225 30.27 20.26 -15.66
CA SER A 225 29.63 21.19 -16.59
C SER A 225 29.41 20.55 -17.96
N PRO A 226 28.16 20.41 -18.43
CA PRO A 226 27.89 20.02 -19.80
C PRO A 226 28.01 21.17 -20.79
N LYS A 227 28.04 22.45 -20.36
CA LYS A 227 27.89 23.62 -21.26
C LYS A 227 28.78 23.65 -22.50
N ARG A 228 30.06 23.30 -22.33
CA ARG A 228 31.03 23.38 -23.43
C ARG A 228 30.93 22.16 -24.35
N LYS A 229 30.56 21.01 -23.78
CA LYS A 229 30.69 19.69 -24.41
C LYS A 229 29.52 18.78 -23.98
N PRO A 230 28.25 19.16 -24.25
CA PRO A 230 27.09 18.56 -23.58
C PRO A 230 26.96 17.08 -23.93
N GLU A 231 27.04 16.75 -25.22
CA GLU A 231 26.96 15.37 -25.68
C GLU A 231 28.11 14.52 -25.13
N LYS A 232 29.34 15.06 -25.10
CA LYS A 232 30.53 14.32 -24.64
C LYS A 232 30.52 14.06 -23.15
N ILE A 233 30.09 15.03 -22.34
CA ILE A 233 29.98 14.84 -20.89
C ILE A 233 28.86 13.86 -20.54
N ILE A 234 27.72 13.93 -21.24
CA ILE A 234 26.64 12.96 -21.07
C ILE A 234 27.10 11.55 -21.50
N GLN A 235 27.84 11.43 -22.61
CA GLN A 235 28.44 10.17 -23.05
C GLN A 235 29.45 9.62 -22.04
N PHE A 236 30.30 10.47 -21.48
CA PHE A 236 31.29 10.10 -20.47
C PHE A 236 30.61 9.52 -19.21
N PHE A 237 29.63 10.21 -18.63
CA PHE A 237 28.88 9.71 -17.48
C PHE A 237 28.06 8.46 -17.83
N GLY A 238 27.48 8.40 -19.04
CA GLY A 238 26.79 7.20 -19.52
C GLY A 238 27.71 5.99 -19.63
N GLN A 239 28.97 6.20 -20.00
CA GLN A 239 29.99 5.15 -20.05
C GLN A 239 30.43 4.73 -18.65
N VAL A 240 30.52 5.64 -17.67
CA VAL A 240 30.75 5.29 -16.26
C VAL A 240 29.63 4.39 -15.73
N LEU A 241 28.36 4.76 -15.98
CA LEU A 241 27.21 3.94 -15.59
C LEU A 241 27.22 2.56 -16.26
N LYS A 242 27.59 2.51 -17.54
CA LYS A 242 27.68 1.24 -18.30
C LYS A 242 28.76 0.30 -17.75
N GLU A 243 29.93 0.80 -17.38
CA GLU A 243 30.96 -0.03 -16.74
C GLU A 243 30.52 -0.47 -15.34
N GLY A 244 29.81 0.39 -14.60
CA GLY A 244 29.16 0.01 -13.33
C GLY A 244 28.16 -1.13 -13.51
N ASP A 245 27.29 -1.04 -14.51
CA ASP A 245 26.31 -2.08 -14.84
C ASP A 245 26.99 -3.40 -15.23
N LYS A 246 28.08 -3.34 -16.00
CA LYS A 246 28.87 -4.52 -16.38
C LYS A 246 29.45 -5.22 -15.15
N ILE A 247 30.10 -4.48 -14.25
CA ILE A 247 30.68 -5.03 -13.02
C ILE A 247 29.58 -5.62 -12.13
N ARG A 248 28.43 -4.93 -12.03
CA ARG A 248 27.25 -5.45 -11.33
C ARG A 248 26.79 -6.79 -11.90
N ASP A 249 26.65 -6.89 -13.22
CA ASP A 249 26.17 -8.10 -13.88
C ASP A 249 27.17 -9.27 -13.77
N GLU A 250 28.47 -8.98 -13.78
CA GLU A 250 29.54 -9.96 -13.57
C GLU A 250 29.58 -10.47 -12.11
N ASN A 251 29.42 -9.57 -11.13
CA ASN A 251 29.43 -9.92 -9.70
C ASN A 251 28.13 -10.61 -9.25
N PHE A 252 27.00 -10.30 -9.88
CA PHE A 252 25.73 -11.00 -9.63
C PHE A 252 25.82 -12.48 -10.05
N LYS A 253 26.58 -12.79 -11.11
CA LYS A 253 26.78 -14.16 -11.62
C LYS A 253 27.77 -14.99 -10.79
N THR A 254 28.65 -14.36 -10.01
CA THR A 254 29.85 -15.03 -9.46
C THR A 254 29.89 -15.19 -7.92
N LYS A 255 28.73 -15.14 -7.24
CA LYS A 255 28.49 -15.40 -5.78
C LYS A 255 28.25 -14.16 -4.90
N GLY A 256 27.38 -13.23 -5.33
CA GLY A 256 26.84 -12.20 -4.43
C GLY A 256 27.89 -11.24 -3.84
N GLN A 257 28.98 -11.02 -4.57
CA GLN A 257 30.01 -10.04 -4.18
C GLN A 257 29.59 -8.61 -4.60
N ARG A 258 30.27 -7.62 -4.01
CA ARG A 258 30.04 -6.16 -4.08
C ARG A 258 29.66 -5.68 -5.49
N LEU A 259 28.81 -4.65 -5.62
CA LEU A 259 28.46 -4.11 -6.94
C LEU A 259 29.55 -3.21 -7.53
N GLY A 260 30.55 -2.86 -6.71
CA GLY A 260 31.58 -1.90 -7.05
C GLY A 260 31.09 -0.50 -6.70
N ALA A 261 31.87 0.21 -5.89
CA ALA A 261 31.57 1.59 -5.54
C ALA A 261 31.75 2.48 -6.79
N ASP A 262 30.98 3.56 -6.87
CA ASP A 262 31.02 4.52 -7.98
C ASP A 262 32.41 5.15 -8.17
N GLN A 263 33.10 5.43 -7.06
CA GLN A 263 34.40 6.12 -7.08
C GLN A 263 35.52 5.34 -7.82
N PRO A 264 35.86 4.08 -7.45
CA PRO A 264 36.86 3.31 -8.20
C PRO A 264 36.55 3.21 -9.70
N ILE A 265 35.28 3.00 -10.06
CA ILE A 265 34.89 2.77 -11.46
C ILE A 265 34.92 4.07 -12.26
N PHE A 266 34.48 5.19 -11.67
CA PHE A 266 34.63 6.50 -12.29
C PHE A 266 36.10 6.78 -12.65
N TRP A 267 37.02 6.54 -11.70
CA TRP A 267 38.44 6.79 -11.92
C TRP A 267 39.10 5.77 -12.85
N GLU A 268 38.63 4.52 -12.88
CA GLU A 268 39.07 3.55 -13.89
C GLU A 268 38.75 4.04 -15.31
N VAL A 269 37.57 4.61 -15.53
CA VAL A 269 37.19 5.21 -16.83
C VAL A 269 38.06 6.43 -17.15
N VAL A 270 38.34 7.32 -16.19
CA VAL A 270 39.26 8.45 -16.38
C VAL A 270 40.67 7.96 -16.71
N GLN A 271 41.20 6.99 -15.98
CA GLN A 271 42.53 6.43 -16.21
C GLN A 271 42.63 5.74 -17.57
N ALA A 272 41.59 5.03 -17.99
CA ALA A 272 41.50 4.42 -19.31
C ALA A 272 41.58 5.47 -20.43
N LEU A 273 40.85 6.59 -20.26
CA LEU A 273 40.92 7.74 -21.16
C LEU A 273 42.33 8.36 -21.17
N ARG A 274 42.94 8.57 -19.99
CA ARG A 274 44.29 9.16 -19.89
C ARG A 274 45.37 8.30 -20.52
N ALA A 275 45.30 6.99 -20.34
CA ALA A 275 46.30 6.06 -20.83
C ALA A 275 46.27 5.88 -22.36
N ASN A 276 45.27 6.47 -23.05
CA ASN A 276 45.06 6.36 -24.49
C ASN A 276 45.09 4.90 -24.98
N LYS A 277 44.75 3.96 -24.09
CA LYS A 277 44.84 2.51 -24.30
C LYS A 277 43.75 1.99 -25.24
N LEU A 278 42.86 2.87 -25.71
CA LEU A 278 41.63 2.54 -26.39
C LEU A 278 41.51 3.46 -27.60
N ALA A 279 41.16 2.86 -28.75
CA ALA A 279 41.23 3.44 -30.09
C ALA A 279 40.72 4.89 -30.15
N ALA A 280 41.16 5.66 -31.15
CA ALA A 280 40.90 7.08 -31.37
C ALA A 280 39.41 7.55 -31.29
N ASN A 281 38.45 6.62 -31.16
CA ASN A 281 37.01 6.81 -31.00
C ASN A 281 36.43 6.01 -29.81
N GLY A 282 37.01 6.11 -28.61
CA GLY A 282 36.52 5.39 -27.44
C GLY A 282 35.07 5.73 -27.05
N PRO A 283 34.33 4.82 -26.37
CA PRO A 283 32.89 4.95 -26.09
C PRO A 283 32.51 6.07 -25.09
N TRP A 284 33.48 6.74 -24.46
CA TRP A 284 33.31 7.80 -23.46
C TRP A 284 33.21 9.22 -24.07
N GLY A 285 33.26 9.37 -25.39
CA GLY A 285 33.06 10.66 -26.07
C GLY A 285 34.31 11.54 -26.19
N PHE A 286 35.33 11.35 -25.35
CA PHE A 286 36.59 12.10 -25.39
C PHE A 286 37.76 11.29 -25.96
N ARG A 287 38.70 11.98 -26.60
CA ARG A 287 39.94 11.43 -27.15
C ARG A 287 41.14 11.68 -26.25
N CYS A 288 41.24 12.87 -25.67
CA CYS A 288 42.32 13.26 -24.77
C CYS A 288 41.75 13.69 -23.42
N ALA A 289 42.62 13.75 -22.41
CA ALA A 289 42.30 14.32 -21.11
C ALA A 289 43.36 15.37 -20.76
N HIS A 290 42.95 16.43 -20.08
CA HIS A 290 43.81 17.55 -19.72
C HIS A 290 43.59 17.91 -18.25
N LEU A 291 44.62 17.70 -17.44
CA LEU A 291 44.57 17.89 -15.99
C LEU A 291 45.15 19.24 -15.59
N CYS A 292 44.28 20.17 -15.16
CA CYS A 292 44.65 21.51 -14.69
C CYS A 292 45.72 22.22 -15.56
N SER A 293 46.96 22.27 -15.06
CA SER A 293 48.10 22.96 -15.67
C SER A 293 49.15 21.98 -16.23
N GLN A 294 48.78 20.71 -16.40
CA GLN A 294 49.61 19.69 -17.05
C GLN A 294 49.35 19.67 -18.55
N ASP A 295 50.27 19.15 -19.35
CA ASP A 295 50.01 18.96 -20.78
C ASP A 295 48.88 17.93 -21.00
N PRO A 296 48.02 18.11 -22.03
CA PRO A 296 47.04 17.09 -22.42
C PRO A 296 47.70 15.74 -22.71
N THR A 297 46.98 14.65 -22.42
CA THR A 297 47.48 13.28 -22.64
C THR A 297 47.73 12.93 -24.12
N CYS A 298 47.17 13.71 -25.05
CA CYS A 298 47.42 13.64 -26.48
C CYS A 298 47.03 14.95 -27.18
N VAL A 299 47.37 15.06 -28.48
CA VAL A 299 46.92 16.18 -29.34
C VAL A 299 45.53 15.86 -29.89
N ALA A 300 44.53 16.63 -29.48
CA ALA A 300 43.18 16.62 -30.04
C ALA A 300 42.55 18.03 -29.97
N PRO A 301 41.49 18.29 -30.76
CA PRO A 301 40.66 19.48 -30.59
C PRO A 301 40.14 19.65 -29.14
N ALA A 302 39.87 20.89 -28.74
CA ALA A 302 39.44 21.21 -27.38
C ALA A 302 38.10 20.55 -27.01
N ASP A 303 37.19 20.41 -27.97
CA ASP A 303 35.90 19.72 -27.83
C ASP A 303 36.02 18.19 -27.74
N GLU A 304 37.18 17.63 -28.12
CA GLU A 304 37.52 16.20 -27.95
C GLU A 304 38.39 15.92 -26.70
N THR A 305 38.74 16.95 -25.93
CA THR A 305 39.60 16.82 -24.74
C THR A 305 38.77 16.99 -23.48
N LEU A 306 38.83 16.06 -22.51
CA LEU A 306 38.20 16.25 -21.19
C LEU A 306 39.10 17.16 -20.34
N ASP A 307 38.67 18.40 -20.06
CA ASP A 307 39.41 19.29 -19.16
C ASP A 307 38.91 19.06 -17.74
N TYR A 308 39.80 18.68 -16.82
CA TYR A 308 39.42 18.44 -15.44
C TYR A 308 40.48 18.93 -14.46
N CYS A 309 40.06 19.23 -13.23
CA CYS A 309 40.98 19.78 -12.23
C CYS A 309 40.64 19.36 -10.81
N ALA A 310 41.67 19.21 -9.97
CA ALA A 310 41.49 18.98 -8.55
C ALA A 310 41.29 20.29 -7.79
N MET A 311 40.43 20.26 -6.77
CA MET A 311 40.33 21.31 -5.76
C MET A 311 41.59 21.32 -4.88
N ASP A 312 41.96 22.48 -4.33
CA ASP A 312 43.04 22.58 -3.36
C ASP A 312 42.74 21.72 -2.11
N ALA A 313 43.56 20.70 -1.86
CA ALA A 313 43.39 19.75 -0.76
C ALA A 313 43.47 20.38 0.63
N PHE A 314 44.11 21.55 0.78
CA PHE A 314 44.13 22.27 2.08
C PHE A 314 42.84 23.03 2.35
N THR A 315 42.18 23.50 1.29
CA THR A 315 40.89 24.19 1.37
C THR A 315 39.72 23.20 1.45
N HIS A 316 39.86 22.02 0.82
CA HIS A 316 38.84 20.97 0.73
C HIS A 316 39.36 19.58 1.16
N PRO A 317 39.88 19.39 2.39
CA PRO A 317 40.45 18.13 2.85
C PRO A 317 39.44 16.95 2.94
N THR A 318 39.93 15.74 2.70
CA THR A 318 39.20 14.47 2.84
C THR A 318 39.76 13.57 3.93
N GLY A 319 39.01 13.33 5.00
CA GLY A 319 39.32 12.27 5.97
C GLY A 319 40.58 12.48 6.83
N TRP A 320 41.18 13.68 6.83
CA TRP A 320 42.36 14.00 7.64
C TRP A 320 42.02 14.01 9.12
N GLU A 321 42.76 13.26 9.95
CA GLU A 321 42.56 13.25 11.40
C GLU A 321 42.78 14.61 12.08
N LYS A 322 43.58 15.48 11.46
CA LYS A 322 43.89 16.85 11.93
C LYS A 322 43.77 17.82 10.76
N PRO A 323 42.55 18.25 10.41
CA PRO A 323 42.36 19.17 9.30
C PRO A 323 42.89 20.58 9.66
N PRO A 324 43.27 21.39 8.65
CA PRO A 324 43.71 22.76 8.88
C PRO A 324 42.59 23.61 9.48
N THR A 325 42.96 24.66 10.21
CA THR A 325 41.97 25.57 10.79
C THR A 325 41.20 26.34 9.72
N SER A 326 41.87 26.70 8.63
CA SER A 326 41.38 27.49 7.49
C SER A 326 40.94 26.62 6.31
N LEU A 327 39.95 25.75 6.52
CA LEU A 327 39.30 24.98 5.44
C LEU A 327 37.93 25.57 5.09
N ALA A 328 37.49 25.37 3.85
CA ALA A 328 36.13 25.70 3.40
C ALA A 328 35.19 24.51 3.59
N THR A 329 35.62 23.30 3.20
CA THR A 329 34.83 22.07 3.36
C THR A 329 35.66 20.96 4.00
N TYR A 330 35.00 20.04 4.68
CA TYR A 330 35.65 18.85 5.25
C TYR A 330 34.78 17.63 5.00
N HIS A 331 35.34 16.64 4.32
CA HIS A 331 34.67 15.39 4.02
C HIS A 331 35.13 14.30 4.98
N ALA A 332 34.21 13.70 5.76
CA ALA A 332 34.51 12.62 6.72
C ALA A 332 34.76 11.25 6.07
N ASN A 333 35.55 11.21 5.00
CA ASN A 333 35.95 9.98 4.33
C ASN A 333 36.82 9.10 5.26
N TYR A 334 36.92 7.80 4.94
CA TYR A 334 37.61 6.78 5.75
C TYR A 334 37.07 6.65 7.19
N ALA A 335 35.76 6.79 7.36
CA ALA A 335 35.05 6.51 8.60
C ALA A 335 33.68 5.88 8.31
N VAL A 336 33.14 5.16 9.28
CA VAL A 336 31.82 4.51 9.21
C VAL A 336 30.94 4.98 10.36
N ASN A 337 29.64 5.15 10.10
CA ASN A 337 28.62 5.41 11.13
C ASN A 337 29.03 6.56 12.08
N ASN A 338 29.02 6.31 13.39
CA ASN A 338 29.35 7.31 14.42
C ASN A 338 30.81 7.79 14.37
N ASP A 339 31.73 7.06 13.75
CA ASP A 339 33.11 7.55 13.57
C ASP A 339 33.15 8.76 12.63
N LYS A 340 32.20 8.85 11.68
CA LYS A 340 32.04 10.04 10.85
C LYS A 340 31.68 11.24 11.71
N ILE A 341 30.75 11.09 12.66
CA ILE A 341 30.37 12.14 13.60
C ILE A 341 31.58 12.61 14.39
N ALA A 342 32.37 11.69 14.94
CA ALA A 342 33.58 12.03 15.69
C ALA A 342 34.62 12.78 14.83
N LYS A 343 34.79 12.40 13.56
CA LYS A 343 35.67 13.13 12.63
C LYS A 343 35.15 14.53 12.30
N LEU A 344 33.85 14.67 12.02
CA LEU A 344 33.22 15.97 11.75
C LEU A 344 33.31 16.90 12.97
N ASP A 345 33.14 16.35 14.17
CA ASP A 345 33.26 17.08 15.44
C ASP A 345 34.69 17.57 15.67
N LYS A 346 35.70 16.72 15.50
CA LYS A 346 37.12 17.11 15.54
C LYS A 346 37.48 18.21 14.53
N ALA A 347 36.85 18.17 13.35
CA ALA A 347 37.02 19.20 12.32
C ALA A 347 36.27 20.51 12.61
N GLY A 348 35.43 20.53 13.65
CA GLY A 348 34.63 21.69 14.06
C GLY A 348 33.44 21.96 13.14
N VAL A 349 32.91 20.93 12.47
CA VAL A 349 31.81 21.01 11.50
C VAL A 349 30.65 20.07 11.85
N TRP A 350 30.59 19.59 13.09
CA TRP A 350 29.45 18.84 13.63
C TRP A 350 28.71 19.65 14.70
N GLY A 351 27.42 19.37 14.83
CA GLY A 351 26.57 19.91 15.88
C GLY A 351 25.99 21.28 15.55
N GLU A 352 26.05 21.75 14.30
CA GLU A 352 25.25 22.89 13.85
C GLU A 352 23.76 22.53 13.90
N TRP A 353 23.40 21.26 13.67
CA TRP A 353 22.07 20.72 13.95
C TRP A 353 21.95 20.19 15.38
N ASN A 354 20.91 20.62 16.10
CA ASN A 354 20.58 20.08 17.42
C ASN A 354 19.43 19.06 17.29
N VAL A 355 19.79 17.78 17.36
CA VAL A 355 18.87 16.63 17.27
C VAL A 355 17.75 16.71 18.31
N LYS A 356 18.02 17.22 19.52
CA LYS A 356 17.02 17.29 20.60
C LYS A 356 15.95 18.35 20.34
N THR A 357 16.35 19.49 19.77
CA THR A 357 15.43 20.62 19.55
C THR A 357 14.85 20.65 18.15
N GLY A 358 15.42 19.90 17.21
CA GLY A 358 15.06 19.96 15.80
C GLY A 358 15.34 21.34 15.18
N LYS A 359 16.44 22.01 15.58
CA LYS A 359 16.78 23.38 15.14
C LYS A 359 18.27 23.53 14.84
N CYS A 360 18.62 24.42 13.90
CA CYS A 360 19.99 24.84 13.66
C CYS A 360 20.47 25.81 14.76
N LYS A 361 21.75 25.71 15.17
CA LYS A 361 22.36 26.56 16.21
C LYS A 361 22.41 28.03 15.82
N SER A 362 22.68 28.32 14.55
CA SER A 362 22.70 29.68 13.99
C SER A 362 21.36 30.43 14.08
N GLY A 363 20.29 29.84 14.64
CA GLY A 363 18.98 30.46 14.73
C GLY A 363 18.24 30.50 13.39
N ALA A 364 18.87 30.03 12.32
CA ALA A 364 18.22 29.80 11.04
C ALA A 364 17.14 28.73 11.24
N SER A 365 15.87 29.13 11.19
CA SER A 365 14.78 28.16 11.17
C SER A 365 14.94 27.33 9.90
N VAL A 366 15.00 26.01 10.05
CA VAL A 366 14.74 25.11 8.92
C VAL A 366 13.39 25.55 8.37
N ILE A 367 13.39 26.04 7.13
CA ILE A 367 12.20 26.61 6.52
C ILE A 367 11.20 25.47 6.42
N SER A 368 10.07 25.55 7.13
CA SER A 368 8.95 24.67 6.84
C SER A 368 8.48 24.96 5.42
N ALA A 369 8.21 23.93 4.63
CA ALA A 369 7.78 24.01 3.23
C ALA A 369 6.77 25.13 2.93
N ALA A 370 5.89 25.47 3.88
CA ALA A 370 4.91 26.54 3.78
C ALA A 370 5.47 27.96 3.51
N ALA A 371 6.73 28.28 3.84
CA ALA A 371 7.29 29.62 3.63
C ALA A 371 8.11 29.76 2.33
N ALA A 372 8.39 28.66 1.63
CA ALA A 372 9.04 28.70 0.32
C ALA A 372 8.04 28.91 -0.83
N ASP A 373 6.77 28.59 -0.61
CA ASP A 373 5.69 28.75 -1.60
C ASP A 373 5.31 30.22 -1.84
N ASP A 374 5.55 31.12 -0.88
CA ASP A 374 5.20 32.55 -1.00
C ASP A 374 6.20 33.39 -1.81
N ILE A 375 7.44 32.91 -2.04
CA ILE A 375 8.51 33.71 -2.67
C ILE A 375 8.71 33.37 -4.16
N VAL A 376 8.09 32.31 -4.68
CA VAL A 376 8.22 31.89 -6.09
C VAL A 376 6.85 31.75 -6.77
N GLN A 377 6.07 32.84 -6.79
CA GLN A 377 5.02 33.02 -7.80
C GLN A 377 5.53 33.91 -8.95
N VAL A 378 6.65 33.53 -9.56
CA VAL A 378 6.85 33.85 -10.97
C VAL A 378 5.94 32.87 -11.72
N ALA A 379 4.89 33.39 -12.35
CA ALA A 379 3.89 32.61 -13.06
C ALA A 379 4.56 31.56 -13.95
N LYS A 380 4.41 30.27 -13.60
CA LYS A 380 4.71 29.18 -14.53
C LYS A 380 3.89 29.44 -15.80
N PRO A 381 4.47 29.28 -17.00
CA PRO A 381 3.68 29.29 -18.22
C PRO A 381 2.56 28.26 -18.06
N GLN A 382 1.30 28.69 -18.08
CA GLN A 382 0.17 27.78 -18.08
C GLN A 382 0.30 26.88 -19.31
N SER A 383 0.14 25.58 -19.10
CA SER A 383 0.10 24.63 -20.20
C SER A 383 -1.08 24.94 -21.13
N ALA A 384 -0.97 24.57 -22.41
CA ALA A 384 -2.07 24.75 -23.37
C ALA A 384 -3.40 24.10 -22.88
N MET A 385 -3.29 23.02 -22.10
CA MET A 385 -4.42 22.34 -21.48
C MET A 385 -5.08 23.19 -20.39
N GLU A 386 -4.30 23.80 -19.50
CA GLU A 386 -4.82 24.69 -18.43
C GLU A 386 -5.50 25.94 -19.00
N VAL A 387 -4.93 26.51 -20.06
CA VAL A 387 -5.55 27.63 -20.80
C VAL A 387 -6.92 27.20 -21.35
N GLU A 388 -6.99 26.01 -21.95
CA GLU A 388 -8.22 25.49 -22.54
C GLU A 388 -9.28 25.17 -21.48
N ILE A 389 -8.90 24.53 -20.37
CA ILE A 389 -9.81 24.27 -19.24
C ILE A 389 -10.38 25.59 -18.73
N THR A 390 -9.53 26.59 -18.50
CA THR A 390 -9.94 27.91 -18.01
C THR A 390 -10.94 28.56 -18.98
N ARG A 391 -10.62 28.54 -20.29
CA ARG A 391 -11.48 29.10 -21.34
C ARG A 391 -12.86 28.45 -21.37
N VAL A 392 -12.93 27.12 -21.37
CA VAL A 392 -14.20 26.37 -21.42
C VAL A 392 -15.01 26.59 -20.15
N VAL A 393 -14.40 26.47 -18.97
CA VAL A 393 -15.08 26.68 -17.68
C VAL A 393 -15.62 28.09 -17.56
N GLN A 394 -14.83 29.13 -17.86
CA GLN A 394 -15.28 30.52 -17.79
C GLN A 394 -16.45 30.80 -18.73
N LYS A 395 -16.50 30.14 -19.89
CA LYS A 395 -17.66 30.25 -20.80
C LYS A 395 -18.91 29.59 -20.23
N ARG A 396 -18.76 28.49 -19.49
CA ARG A 396 -19.86 27.63 -18.99
C ARG A 396 -20.24 27.86 -17.54
N VAL A 397 -19.53 28.70 -16.80
CA VAL A 397 -19.88 29.05 -15.41
C VAL A 397 -21.25 29.73 -15.35
N GLY A 398 -22.09 29.30 -14.39
CA GLY A 398 -23.52 29.58 -14.34
C GLY A 398 -24.31 28.35 -14.77
N LEU A 399 -24.93 27.63 -13.81
CA LEU A 399 -25.63 26.35 -14.05
C LEU A 399 -26.69 26.38 -15.16
N TYR A 400 -27.27 27.54 -15.46
CA TYR A 400 -28.33 27.70 -16.45
C TYR A 400 -27.85 28.49 -17.66
N LEU A 401 -28.44 28.20 -18.82
CA LEU A 401 -28.24 28.99 -20.04
C LEU A 401 -28.66 30.45 -19.82
N ASP A 402 -29.79 30.66 -19.12
CA ASP A 402 -30.19 31.97 -18.61
C ASP A 402 -29.48 32.28 -17.28
N LYS A 403 -28.23 32.71 -17.39
CA LYS A 403 -27.39 33.10 -16.25
C LYS A 403 -27.92 34.35 -15.53
N ALA A 404 -28.67 35.21 -16.22
CA ALA A 404 -29.16 36.47 -15.69
C ALA A 404 -30.30 36.26 -14.68
N SER A 405 -31.18 35.29 -14.94
CA SER A 405 -32.30 34.95 -14.05
C SER A 405 -31.93 34.02 -12.89
N ASN A 406 -30.73 33.40 -12.92
CA ASN A 406 -30.30 32.39 -11.94
C ASN A 406 -28.96 32.77 -11.27
N LYS A 407 -28.88 34.00 -10.77
CA LYS A 407 -27.65 34.59 -10.23
C LYS A 407 -27.08 33.85 -9.02
N GLU A 408 -27.92 33.12 -8.28
CA GLU A 408 -27.47 32.31 -7.15
C GLU A 408 -26.48 31.21 -7.54
N PHE A 409 -26.46 30.80 -8.82
CA PHE A 409 -25.57 29.79 -9.36
C PHE A 409 -24.48 30.35 -10.28
N ALA A 410 -24.28 31.68 -10.30
CA ALA A 410 -23.36 32.35 -11.22
C ALA A 410 -21.89 31.91 -11.08
N ARG A 411 -21.53 31.25 -9.97
CA ARG A 411 -20.19 30.71 -9.69
C ARG A 411 -20.10 29.19 -9.81
N VAL A 412 -21.16 28.53 -10.23
CA VAL A 412 -21.25 27.07 -10.26
C VAL A 412 -21.18 26.60 -11.71
N VAL A 413 -20.30 25.64 -12.00
CA VAL A 413 -20.24 24.97 -13.31
C VAL A 413 -20.74 23.52 -13.18
N LEU A 414 -21.65 23.11 -14.06
CA LEU A 414 -22.03 21.70 -14.20
C LEU A 414 -21.02 21.01 -15.11
N VAL A 415 -20.46 19.91 -14.64
CA VAL A 415 -19.47 19.12 -15.35
C VAL A 415 -19.95 17.68 -15.42
N THR A 416 -19.83 17.07 -16.59
CA THR A 416 -19.98 15.62 -16.76
C THR A 416 -18.71 15.03 -17.39
N ALA A 417 -18.63 13.71 -17.50
CA ALA A 417 -17.51 13.01 -18.12
C ALA A 417 -18.01 11.98 -19.12
N ALA A 418 -17.37 11.91 -20.28
CA ALA A 418 -17.73 10.96 -21.33
C ALA A 418 -16.47 10.47 -22.06
N ASN A 419 -16.55 9.24 -22.58
CA ASN A 419 -15.59 8.72 -23.55
C ASN A 419 -16.33 8.35 -24.84
N GLY A 420 -15.61 8.12 -25.94
CA GLY A 420 -16.21 7.86 -27.24
C GLY A 420 -17.18 6.68 -27.28
N ALA A 421 -17.01 5.70 -26.40
CA ALA A 421 -17.84 4.50 -26.33
C ALA A 421 -19.15 4.68 -25.55
N TYR A 422 -19.25 5.72 -24.71
CA TYR A 422 -20.46 6.05 -23.94
C TYR A 422 -21.18 7.30 -24.46
N MET A 423 -20.88 7.75 -25.68
CA MET A 423 -21.49 8.96 -26.26
C MET A 423 -23.01 8.88 -26.35
N GLN A 424 -23.59 7.70 -26.55
CA GLN A 424 -25.06 7.53 -26.56
C GLN A 424 -25.70 7.80 -25.19
N VAL A 425 -25.03 7.40 -24.10
CA VAL A 425 -25.47 7.69 -22.74
C VAL A 425 -25.33 9.18 -22.49
N TYR A 426 -24.17 9.77 -22.82
CA TYR A 426 -23.97 11.22 -22.76
C TYR A 426 -25.01 12.00 -23.58
N ASP A 427 -25.39 11.54 -24.77
CA ASP A 427 -26.36 12.23 -25.62
C ASP A 427 -27.78 12.19 -25.02
N ASN A 428 -28.16 11.11 -24.34
CA ASN A 428 -29.41 11.11 -23.55
C ASN A 428 -29.31 12.09 -22.38
N TRP A 429 -28.19 12.09 -21.66
CA TRP A 429 -27.93 13.01 -20.54
C TRP A 429 -28.00 14.47 -20.98
N ARG A 430 -27.34 14.82 -22.09
CA ARG A 430 -27.31 16.19 -22.62
C ARG A 430 -28.72 16.65 -23.02
N CYS A 431 -29.57 15.76 -23.53
CA CYS A 431 -30.94 16.10 -23.89
C CYS A 431 -31.79 16.44 -22.66
N HIS A 432 -31.62 15.69 -21.57
CA HIS A 432 -32.26 16.01 -20.30
C HIS A 432 -31.72 17.31 -19.69
N ALA A 433 -30.41 17.51 -19.68
CA ALA A 433 -29.80 18.76 -19.21
C ALA A 433 -30.29 19.98 -20.01
N THR A 434 -30.33 19.88 -21.35
CA THR A 434 -30.85 20.92 -22.23
C THR A 434 -32.32 21.24 -21.95
N ARG A 435 -33.14 20.20 -21.73
CA ARG A 435 -34.57 20.36 -21.43
C ARG A 435 -34.81 21.09 -20.10
N SER A 436 -33.92 20.90 -19.13
CA SER A 436 -33.91 21.64 -17.87
C SER A 436 -33.27 23.04 -17.97
N GLY A 437 -32.84 23.47 -19.16
CA GLY A 437 -32.23 24.79 -19.38
C GLY A 437 -30.82 24.93 -18.79
N LEU A 438 -30.14 23.83 -18.53
CA LEU A 438 -28.81 23.81 -17.89
C LEU A 438 -27.69 24.09 -18.90
N ASP A 439 -26.59 24.68 -18.44
CA ASP A 439 -25.34 24.79 -19.19
C ASP A 439 -24.25 23.93 -18.51
N TRP A 440 -23.36 23.33 -19.30
CA TRP A 440 -22.39 22.35 -18.80
C TRP A 440 -21.10 22.30 -19.63
N ALA A 441 -20.07 21.73 -19.01
CA ALA A 441 -18.82 21.30 -19.65
C ALA A 441 -18.66 19.77 -19.54
N VAL A 442 -17.77 19.19 -20.35
CA VAL A 442 -17.61 17.73 -20.48
C VAL A 442 -16.14 17.34 -20.43
N ILE A 443 -15.73 16.56 -19.45
CA ILE A 443 -14.42 15.91 -19.41
C ILE A 443 -14.36 14.87 -20.52
N ALA A 444 -13.51 15.12 -21.52
CA ALA A 444 -13.31 14.26 -22.67
C ALA A 444 -12.28 13.17 -22.33
N ASN A 445 -12.74 12.02 -21.84
CA ASN A 445 -11.86 10.95 -21.35
C ASN A 445 -11.03 10.26 -22.46
N ASP A 446 -11.31 10.52 -23.73
CA ASP A 446 -10.48 10.06 -24.85
C ASP A 446 -10.55 11.04 -26.04
N ASN A 447 -9.70 10.80 -27.05
CA ASN A 447 -9.66 11.62 -28.26
C ASN A 447 -10.96 11.52 -29.09
N ALA A 448 -11.70 10.41 -28.97
CA ALA A 448 -12.95 10.22 -29.70
C ALA A 448 -14.05 11.13 -29.14
N ALA A 449 -14.21 11.17 -27.82
CA ALA A 449 -15.08 12.13 -27.14
C ALA A 449 -14.63 13.56 -27.44
N LEU A 450 -13.33 13.87 -27.33
CA LEU A 450 -12.81 15.22 -27.61
C LEU A 450 -13.17 15.70 -29.02
N LYS A 451 -13.16 14.80 -30.01
CA LYS A 451 -13.53 15.10 -31.40
C LYS A 451 -15.03 15.23 -31.63
N LEU A 452 -15.84 14.48 -30.88
CA LEU A 452 -17.30 14.46 -31.02
C LEU A 452 -17.99 15.58 -30.23
N LEU A 453 -17.35 16.06 -29.17
CA LEU A 453 -17.84 17.15 -28.33
C LEU A 453 -17.58 18.49 -29.00
N GLU A 454 -18.46 19.46 -28.71
CA GLU A 454 -18.27 20.85 -29.13
C GLU A 454 -16.98 21.41 -28.48
N ALA A 455 -16.14 22.09 -29.26
CA ALA A 455 -14.87 22.63 -28.79
C ALA A 455 -15.03 23.63 -27.63
N ASP A 456 -16.22 24.18 -27.42
CA ASP A 456 -16.52 25.10 -26.32
C ASP A 456 -17.20 24.42 -25.11
N ARG A 457 -17.26 23.08 -25.10
CA ARG A 457 -17.73 22.26 -23.98
C ARG A 457 -16.70 21.22 -23.54
N ALA A 458 -15.82 20.78 -24.43
CA ALA A 458 -14.86 19.73 -24.12
C ALA A 458 -13.71 20.22 -23.23
N LEU A 459 -13.49 19.52 -22.12
CA LEU A 459 -12.34 19.69 -21.24
C LEU A 459 -11.33 18.58 -21.58
N PRO A 460 -10.17 18.92 -22.17
CA PRO A 460 -9.15 17.93 -22.48
C PRO A 460 -8.52 17.39 -21.20
N ILE A 461 -8.09 16.12 -21.25
CA ILE A 461 -7.27 15.48 -20.21
C ILE A 461 -5.89 15.13 -20.76
N GLU A 462 -4.92 14.93 -19.86
CA GLU A 462 -3.56 14.53 -20.20
C GLU A 462 -3.51 13.21 -20.99
N ASN A 463 -2.55 13.09 -21.89
CA ASN A 463 -2.53 12.01 -22.89
C ASN A 463 -2.40 10.61 -22.28
N ASP A 464 -1.69 10.47 -21.18
CA ASP A 464 -1.47 9.23 -20.43
C ASP A 464 -2.68 8.80 -19.60
N LEU A 465 -3.62 9.72 -19.36
CA LEU A 465 -4.86 9.48 -18.61
C LEU A 465 -6.07 9.16 -19.52
N LYS A 466 -5.87 9.08 -20.84
CA LYS A 466 -6.95 8.82 -21.80
C LYS A 466 -7.43 7.37 -21.74
N ILE A 467 -8.73 7.22 -21.51
CA ILE A 467 -9.41 5.93 -21.39
C ILE A 467 -10.49 5.79 -22.47
N SER A 468 -10.19 4.98 -23.48
CA SER A 468 -11.12 4.61 -24.54
C SER A 468 -11.84 3.28 -24.27
N GLY A 469 -13.05 3.15 -24.79
CA GLY A 469 -13.84 1.92 -24.78
C GLY A 469 -14.84 1.83 -23.62
N MET A 470 -15.70 0.81 -23.66
CA MET A 470 -16.59 0.48 -22.55
C MET A 470 -15.81 -0.21 -21.44
N ASN A 471 -15.95 0.29 -20.22
CA ASN A 471 -15.20 -0.20 -19.07
C ASN A 471 -16.18 -0.73 -18.03
N GLY A 472 -16.11 -2.04 -17.79
CA GLY A 472 -16.95 -2.70 -16.80
C GLY A 472 -16.61 -2.27 -15.37
N TRP A 473 -17.57 -2.49 -14.47
CA TRP A 473 -17.39 -2.25 -13.04
C TRP A 473 -16.18 -3.03 -12.51
N GLY A 474 -15.29 -2.33 -11.79
CA GLY A 474 -14.07 -2.90 -11.23
C GLY A 474 -12.94 -3.16 -12.21
N SER A 475 -12.98 -2.59 -13.40
CA SER A 475 -11.82 -2.54 -14.29
C SER A 475 -10.90 -1.37 -13.90
N ALA A 476 -9.59 -1.59 -13.99
CA ALA A 476 -8.58 -0.55 -13.78
C ALA A 476 -8.84 0.72 -14.62
N LYS A 477 -9.39 0.55 -15.83
CA LYS A 477 -9.78 1.65 -16.70
C LYS A 477 -10.93 2.49 -16.13
N LEU A 478 -11.93 1.85 -15.51
CA LEU A 478 -13.02 2.58 -14.85
C LEU A 478 -12.51 3.35 -13.64
N ASP A 479 -11.57 2.76 -12.89
CA ASP A 479 -10.93 3.43 -11.76
C ASP A 479 -10.13 4.67 -12.23
N THR A 480 -9.44 4.59 -13.38
CA THR A 480 -8.81 5.77 -14.02
C THR A 480 -9.82 6.85 -14.42
N VAL A 481 -11.02 6.48 -14.90
CA VAL A 481 -12.09 7.47 -15.17
C VAL A 481 -12.53 8.17 -13.88
N GLY A 482 -12.66 7.42 -12.79
CA GLY A 482 -12.90 8.00 -11.45
C GLY A 482 -11.77 8.92 -10.98
N TRP A 483 -10.52 8.65 -11.35
CA TRP A 483 -9.40 9.56 -11.05
C TRP A 483 -9.41 10.82 -11.88
N ASN A 484 -9.65 10.70 -13.18
CA ASN A 484 -9.77 11.86 -14.06
C ASN A 484 -10.86 12.81 -13.58
N LYS A 485 -11.96 12.27 -13.03
CA LYS A 485 -13.02 13.04 -12.39
C LYS A 485 -12.50 13.94 -11.27
N PHE A 486 -11.85 13.39 -10.25
CA PHE A 486 -11.35 14.20 -9.13
C PHE A 486 -10.18 15.11 -9.51
N ALA A 487 -9.26 14.63 -10.35
CA ALA A 487 -8.16 15.44 -10.86
C ALA A 487 -8.69 16.65 -11.63
N MET A 488 -9.70 16.46 -12.49
CA MET A 488 -10.28 17.57 -13.22
C MET A 488 -11.09 18.51 -12.36
N VAL A 489 -11.86 18.01 -11.40
CA VAL A 489 -12.57 18.87 -10.44
C VAL A 489 -11.57 19.75 -9.67
N LEU A 490 -10.44 19.18 -9.22
CA LEU A 490 -9.37 19.94 -8.58
C LEU A 490 -8.75 20.99 -9.51
N SER A 491 -8.43 20.62 -10.76
CA SER A 491 -7.87 21.54 -11.75
C SER A 491 -8.82 22.70 -12.06
N ILE A 492 -10.12 22.43 -12.20
CA ILE A 492 -11.14 23.47 -12.41
C ILE A 492 -11.15 24.44 -11.22
N MET A 493 -11.19 23.93 -9.99
CA MET A 493 -11.19 24.77 -8.79
C MET A 493 -9.91 25.62 -8.70
N LYS A 494 -8.73 25.03 -8.94
CA LYS A 494 -7.43 25.72 -8.89
C LYS A 494 -7.31 26.81 -9.94
N LEU A 495 -7.71 26.52 -11.18
CA LEU A 495 -7.52 27.44 -12.31
C LEU A 495 -8.54 28.58 -12.34
N THR A 496 -9.74 28.36 -11.77
CA THR A 496 -10.87 29.30 -11.97
C THR A 496 -11.55 29.77 -10.70
N GLY A 497 -11.35 29.11 -9.55
CA GLY A 497 -11.99 29.46 -8.28
C GLY A 497 -13.51 29.30 -8.26
N VAL A 498 -14.07 28.57 -9.23
CA VAL A 498 -15.51 28.28 -9.32
C VAL A 498 -15.90 27.06 -8.49
N ASP A 499 -17.17 26.99 -8.12
CA ASP A 499 -17.75 25.79 -7.54
C ASP A 499 -18.10 24.79 -8.65
N VAL A 500 -18.03 23.49 -8.35
CA VAL A 500 -18.26 22.44 -9.35
C VAL A 500 -19.40 21.55 -8.91
N VAL A 501 -20.39 21.37 -9.77
CA VAL A 501 -21.32 20.23 -9.71
C VAL A 501 -20.84 19.21 -10.72
N PHE A 502 -20.53 18.00 -10.26
CA PHE A 502 -20.17 16.89 -11.13
C PHE A 502 -21.32 15.89 -11.23
N SER A 503 -21.63 15.43 -12.45
CA SER A 503 -22.59 14.35 -12.73
C SER A 503 -21.98 13.34 -13.70
N ASP A 504 -21.93 12.07 -13.33
CA ASP A 504 -21.69 10.98 -14.28
C ASP A 504 -22.77 11.03 -15.38
N ALA A 505 -22.40 10.62 -16.59
CA ALA A 505 -23.30 10.68 -17.75
C ALA A 505 -24.54 9.77 -17.59
N ASP A 506 -24.52 8.83 -16.66
CA ASP A 506 -25.63 7.93 -16.34
C ASP A 506 -26.42 8.32 -15.09
N ASN A 507 -26.16 9.52 -14.55
CA ASN A 507 -27.07 10.20 -13.64
C ASN A 507 -27.99 11.13 -14.45
N MET A 508 -29.14 10.61 -14.85
CA MET A 508 -30.09 11.28 -15.73
C MET A 508 -31.04 12.21 -14.96
N PHE A 509 -31.44 13.31 -15.60
CA PHE A 509 -32.35 14.28 -15.00
C PHE A 509 -33.78 14.06 -15.51
N LYS A 510 -34.71 13.78 -14.60
CA LYS A 510 -36.15 13.75 -14.89
C LYS A 510 -36.78 15.14 -14.76
N GLY A 511 -36.26 15.92 -13.83
CA GLY A 511 -36.60 17.32 -13.62
C GLY A 511 -35.33 18.13 -13.32
N ASP A 512 -35.49 19.42 -13.08
CA ASP A 512 -34.37 20.29 -12.71
C ASP A 512 -33.88 20.00 -11.28
N PRO A 513 -32.65 19.46 -11.10
CA PRO A 513 -32.11 19.15 -9.77
C PRO A 513 -31.79 20.39 -8.93
N PHE A 514 -31.76 21.56 -9.55
CA PHE A 514 -31.42 22.82 -8.91
C PHE A 514 -32.65 23.69 -8.64
N ALA A 515 -33.84 23.26 -9.07
CA ALA A 515 -35.09 23.97 -8.79
C ALA A 515 -35.33 24.18 -7.28
N LYS A 516 -36.11 25.19 -6.94
CA LYS A 516 -36.49 25.47 -5.54
C LYS A 516 -37.34 24.33 -4.99
N GLY A 517 -37.04 23.85 -3.78
CA GLY A 517 -37.71 22.70 -3.17
C GLY A 517 -37.14 21.35 -3.58
N VAL A 518 -36.09 21.34 -4.42
CA VAL A 518 -35.27 20.15 -4.70
C VAL A 518 -34.01 20.20 -3.85
N SER A 519 -33.67 19.06 -3.23
CA SER A 519 -32.66 19.02 -2.18
C SER A 519 -31.30 19.60 -2.60
N LEU A 520 -30.77 19.26 -3.80
CA LEU A 520 -29.47 19.78 -4.24
C LEU A 520 -29.47 21.30 -4.43
N GLY A 521 -30.47 21.84 -5.15
CA GLY A 521 -30.59 23.28 -5.37
C GLY A 521 -30.67 24.06 -4.06
N ASP A 522 -31.48 23.60 -3.11
CA ASP A 522 -31.64 24.25 -1.81
C ASP A 522 -30.36 24.15 -0.95
N LEU A 523 -29.64 23.04 -1.00
CA LEU A 523 -28.36 22.88 -0.31
C LEU A 523 -27.27 23.80 -0.88
N ILE A 524 -27.18 23.95 -2.20
CA ILE A 524 -26.24 24.90 -2.84
C ILE A 524 -26.60 26.35 -2.46
N ARG A 525 -27.89 26.73 -2.59
CA ARG A 525 -28.37 28.07 -2.22
C ARG A 525 -28.09 28.42 -0.74
N SER A 526 -28.04 27.42 0.13
CA SER A 526 -27.73 27.65 1.54
C SER A 526 -26.32 28.20 1.76
N ASN A 527 -25.38 27.93 0.83
CA ASN A 527 -23.98 28.31 0.93
C ASN A 527 -23.31 27.86 2.25
N LYS A 528 -23.83 26.78 2.86
CA LYS A 528 -23.32 26.24 4.13
C LYS A 528 -22.29 25.15 3.94
N TYR A 529 -22.41 24.34 2.88
CA TYR A 529 -21.63 23.12 2.75
C TYR A 529 -20.45 23.28 1.80
N ASP A 530 -19.32 22.70 2.17
CA ASP A 530 -18.12 22.59 1.35
C ASP A 530 -18.29 21.45 0.32
N TYR A 531 -19.11 20.43 0.64
CA TYR A 531 -19.41 19.28 -0.21
C TYR A 531 -20.87 18.79 -0.05
N VAL A 532 -21.57 18.51 -1.15
CA VAL A 532 -22.91 17.89 -1.14
C VAL A 532 -22.91 16.67 -2.05
N TYR A 533 -23.50 15.56 -1.64
CA TYR A 533 -23.34 14.29 -2.33
C TYR A 533 -24.62 13.46 -2.41
N GLN A 534 -24.67 12.54 -3.36
CA GLN A 534 -25.78 11.60 -3.52
C GLN A 534 -25.62 10.42 -2.58
N GLU A 535 -26.65 9.98 -1.89
CA GLU A 535 -26.52 8.78 -1.05
C GLU A 535 -26.34 7.52 -1.89
N GLU A 536 -25.51 6.60 -1.38
CA GLU A 536 -25.30 5.31 -1.98
C GLU A 536 -26.27 4.29 -1.34
N LEU A 537 -27.51 4.28 -1.82
CA LEU A 537 -28.53 3.35 -1.34
C LEU A 537 -29.04 2.50 -2.50
N ALA A 538 -28.84 1.18 -2.46
CA ALA A 538 -29.35 0.27 -3.50
C ALA A 538 -30.88 0.10 -3.48
N LYS A 539 -31.54 0.48 -2.37
CA LYS A 539 -32.99 0.43 -2.17
C LYS A 539 -33.45 1.69 -1.44
N ALA A 540 -34.76 1.94 -1.45
CA ALA A 540 -35.35 3.05 -0.71
C ALA A 540 -35.03 2.98 0.78
N PRO A 541 -34.61 4.10 1.41
CA PRO A 541 -34.38 4.13 2.85
C PRO A 541 -35.72 3.99 3.60
N GLU A 542 -35.69 3.32 4.75
CA GLU A 542 -36.86 3.19 5.62
C GLU A 542 -37.29 4.54 6.21
N LYS A 543 -38.54 4.63 6.67
CA LYS A 543 -39.06 5.85 7.29
C LYS A 543 -38.25 6.18 8.55
N GLY A 544 -37.67 7.39 8.60
CA GLY A 544 -36.84 7.83 9.73
C GLY A 544 -35.35 7.48 9.60
N TYR A 545 -34.92 6.99 8.43
CA TYR A 545 -33.52 6.78 8.10
C TYR A 545 -32.67 8.02 8.42
N LYS A 546 -31.59 7.80 9.16
CA LYS A 546 -30.58 8.80 9.47
C LYS A 546 -29.35 8.50 8.65
N VAL A 547 -28.85 9.51 7.96
CA VAL A 547 -27.65 9.43 7.12
C VAL A 547 -26.45 9.03 7.99
N PRO A 548 -25.81 7.87 7.76
CA PRO A 548 -24.72 7.37 8.60
C PRO A 548 -23.42 8.18 8.41
N GLY A 549 -23.31 8.88 7.27
CA GLY A 549 -22.21 9.80 6.97
C GLY A 549 -20.88 9.14 6.61
N ASP A 550 -20.87 7.82 6.50
CA ASP A 550 -19.72 6.95 6.27
C ASP A 550 -19.58 6.50 4.81
N GLY A 551 -20.52 6.87 3.94
CA GLY A 551 -20.49 6.55 2.53
C GLY A 551 -21.54 7.32 1.73
N GLY A 552 -21.28 7.41 0.43
CA GLY A 552 -22.10 8.13 -0.54
C GLY A 552 -21.59 7.90 -1.96
N ASN A 553 -22.40 8.24 -2.95
CA ASN A 553 -22.04 8.09 -4.34
C ASN A 553 -21.30 9.33 -4.86
N THR A 554 -20.16 9.12 -5.54
CA THR A 554 -19.33 10.19 -6.15
C THR A 554 -19.65 10.44 -7.63
N GLY A 555 -20.73 9.85 -8.13
CA GLY A 555 -21.23 10.10 -9.48
C GLY A 555 -22.18 11.29 -9.56
N PHE A 556 -22.67 11.83 -8.45
CA PHE A 556 -23.37 13.11 -8.45
C PHE A 556 -23.09 13.89 -7.17
N PHE A 557 -22.34 14.99 -7.29
CA PHE A 557 -21.93 15.79 -6.14
C PHE A 557 -21.69 17.26 -6.50
N TYR A 558 -21.65 18.10 -5.47
CA TYR A 558 -21.25 19.51 -5.51
C TYR A 558 -20.07 19.72 -4.57
N VAL A 559 -19.11 20.54 -4.98
CA VAL A 559 -17.99 20.99 -4.16
C VAL A 559 -17.78 22.49 -4.31
N SER A 560 -17.49 23.17 -3.19
CA SER A 560 -17.20 24.60 -3.17
C SER A 560 -15.85 24.89 -2.52
N PRO A 561 -14.89 25.50 -3.25
CA PRO A 561 -13.70 26.08 -2.65
C PRO A 561 -13.98 27.44 -1.98
N LYS A 562 -15.19 28.01 -2.09
CA LYS A 562 -15.47 29.40 -1.72
C LYS A 562 -15.21 29.72 -0.24
N ARG A 563 -15.57 28.81 0.68
CA ARG A 563 -15.41 29.03 2.12
C ARG A 563 -13.97 28.85 2.57
N GLN A 564 -13.30 27.83 2.03
CA GLN A 564 -11.99 27.38 2.48
C GLN A 564 -11.16 26.90 1.27
N PRO A 565 -10.73 27.80 0.38
CA PRO A 565 -10.18 27.43 -0.93
C PRO A 565 -8.97 26.51 -0.81
N ASP A 566 -7.99 26.90 0.00
CA ASP A 566 -6.76 26.14 0.17
C ASP A 566 -7.02 24.77 0.79
N LYS A 567 -7.92 24.69 1.78
CA LYS A 567 -8.24 23.45 2.49
C LYS A 567 -9.08 22.48 1.66
N THR A 568 -10.10 22.97 0.95
CA THR A 568 -10.92 22.13 0.06
C THR A 568 -10.09 21.63 -1.12
N MET A 569 -9.26 22.48 -1.73
CA MET A 569 -8.34 22.04 -2.79
C MET A 569 -7.31 21.04 -2.27
N LYS A 570 -6.74 21.28 -1.08
CA LYS A 570 -5.82 20.34 -0.44
C LYS A 570 -6.50 19.01 -0.09
N LEU A 571 -7.74 19.01 0.40
CA LEU A 571 -8.49 17.78 0.66
C LEU A 571 -8.63 16.93 -0.60
N PHE A 572 -8.99 17.54 -1.74
CA PHE A 572 -9.07 16.82 -3.01
C PHE A 572 -7.70 16.36 -3.50
N ALA A 573 -6.63 17.14 -3.25
CA ALA A 573 -5.27 16.69 -3.52
C ALA A 573 -4.89 15.47 -2.67
N ASP A 574 -5.27 15.44 -1.39
CA ASP A 574 -5.04 14.30 -0.49
C ASP A 574 -5.84 13.06 -0.93
N VAL A 575 -7.07 13.24 -1.45
CA VAL A 575 -7.86 12.14 -2.05
C VAL A 575 -7.16 11.56 -3.27
N ILE A 576 -6.66 12.41 -4.17
CA ILE A 576 -5.91 11.97 -5.36
C ILE A 576 -4.63 11.25 -4.94
N GLN A 577 -3.88 11.81 -3.98
CA GLN A 577 -2.64 11.22 -3.47
C GLN A 577 -2.87 9.85 -2.83
N GLU A 578 -3.92 9.69 -2.02
CA GLU A 578 -4.28 8.39 -1.45
C GLU A 578 -4.71 7.40 -2.55
N GLY A 579 -5.37 7.87 -3.61
CA GLY A 579 -5.68 7.08 -4.80
C GLY A 579 -4.45 6.60 -5.56
N ASP A 580 -3.49 7.49 -5.81
CA ASP A 580 -2.22 7.14 -6.45
C ASP A 580 -1.42 6.14 -5.64
N LYS A 581 -1.37 6.32 -4.32
CA LYS A 581 -0.73 5.38 -3.39
C LYS A 581 -1.38 4.01 -3.44
N GLN A 582 -2.70 3.92 -3.46
CA GLN A 582 -3.41 2.64 -3.59
C GLN A 582 -3.20 2.02 -4.98
N ARG A 583 -3.16 2.83 -6.05
CA ARG A 583 -2.84 2.38 -7.40
C ARG A 583 -1.45 1.78 -7.50
N GLU A 584 -0.43 2.46 -6.97
CA GLU A 584 0.94 1.94 -6.92
C GLU A 584 1.02 0.62 -6.15
N ALA A 585 0.31 0.51 -5.03
CA ALA A 585 0.24 -0.73 -4.25
C ALA A 585 -0.40 -1.87 -5.05
N SER A 586 -1.52 -1.61 -5.73
CA SER A 586 -2.21 -2.59 -6.59
C SER A 586 -1.36 -3.03 -7.80
N LEU A 587 -0.63 -2.09 -8.42
CA LEU A 587 0.29 -2.39 -9.53
C LEU A 587 1.45 -3.29 -9.07
N LYS A 588 2.02 -3.01 -7.89
CA LYS A 588 3.06 -3.86 -7.27
C LYS A 588 2.53 -5.26 -6.92
N ALA A 589 1.25 -5.38 -6.59
CA ALA A 589 0.59 -6.65 -6.26
C ALA A 589 0.24 -7.55 -7.46
N LYS A 590 0.69 -7.23 -8.69
CA LYS A 590 0.48 -8.03 -9.93
C LYS A 590 -0.98 -8.42 -10.21
N GLY A 591 -1.88 -7.43 -10.22
CA GLY A 591 -3.21 -7.58 -10.83
C GLY A 591 -4.40 -7.36 -9.90
N GLU A 592 -4.22 -6.72 -8.75
CA GLU A 592 -5.36 -6.30 -7.93
C GLU A 592 -6.06 -5.06 -8.53
N ARG A 593 -7.36 -4.98 -8.29
CA ARG A 593 -8.24 -3.87 -8.69
C ARG A 593 -7.63 -2.53 -8.24
N LEU A 594 -7.68 -1.51 -9.09
CA LEU A 594 -7.34 -0.16 -8.64
C LEU A 594 -8.47 0.30 -7.70
N GLY A 595 -8.16 0.99 -6.61
CA GLY A 595 -9.24 1.46 -5.74
C GLY A 595 -10.18 2.38 -6.53
N ALA A 596 -11.48 2.15 -6.47
CA ALA A 596 -12.45 3.05 -7.08
C ALA A 596 -12.43 4.41 -6.36
N ASP A 597 -12.75 5.48 -7.08
CA ASP A 597 -12.78 6.86 -6.61
C ASP A 597 -13.65 7.03 -5.35
N GLN A 598 -14.83 6.41 -5.36
CA GLN A 598 -15.81 6.50 -4.28
C GLN A 598 -15.30 5.95 -2.93
N PRO A 599 -14.83 4.68 -2.80
CA PRO A 599 -14.24 4.18 -1.56
C PRO A 599 -13.10 5.04 -1.00
N ILE A 600 -12.26 5.60 -1.87
CA ILE A 600 -11.07 6.34 -1.44
C ILE A 600 -11.45 7.72 -0.91
N PHE A 601 -12.37 8.42 -1.59
CA PHE A 601 -12.91 9.67 -1.06
C PHE A 601 -13.48 9.47 0.36
N TRP A 602 -14.32 8.46 0.56
CA TRP A 602 -14.92 8.20 1.87
C TRP A 602 -13.94 7.65 2.90
N GLN A 603 -12.86 6.97 2.49
CA GLN A 603 -11.76 6.60 3.38
C GLN A 603 -11.08 7.86 3.94
N VAL A 604 -10.81 8.86 3.09
CA VAL A 604 -10.20 10.14 3.51
C VAL A 604 -11.12 10.89 4.46
N ILE A 605 -12.43 10.98 4.15
CA ILE A 605 -13.42 11.58 5.05
C ILE A 605 -13.56 10.80 6.36
N GLY A 606 -13.55 9.46 6.30
CA GLY A 606 -13.60 8.58 7.47
C GLY A 606 -12.38 8.77 8.39
N PHE A 607 -11.19 8.93 7.81
CA PHE A 607 -10.00 9.28 8.56
C PHE A 607 -10.16 10.63 9.25
N LEU A 608 -10.65 11.65 8.54
CA LEU A 608 -10.89 12.97 9.11
C LEU A 608 -11.95 12.93 10.25
N ARG A 609 -13.00 12.11 10.12
CA ARG A 609 -13.99 11.85 11.20
C ARG A 609 -13.38 11.19 12.43
N SER A 610 -12.39 10.31 12.25
CA SER A 610 -11.75 9.58 13.35
C SER A 610 -10.81 10.44 14.20
N LEU A 611 -10.44 11.63 13.73
CA LEU A 611 -9.58 12.54 14.47
C LEU A 611 -10.33 13.08 15.69
N THR A 612 -9.78 12.77 16.86
CA THR A 612 -10.23 13.31 18.14
C THR A 612 -9.19 14.31 18.66
N GLY A 613 -9.64 15.33 19.38
CA GLY A 613 -8.77 16.31 20.05
C GLY A 613 -8.12 17.36 19.14
N GLY A 614 -8.77 17.75 18.03
CA GLY A 614 -8.35 18.90 17.21
C GLY A 614 -7.08 18.67 16.37
N LYS A 615 -6.70 17.41 16.13
CA LYS A 615 -5.56 17.08 15.25
C LYS A 615 -5.88 17.46 13.80
N ARG A 616 -4.88 17.96 13.08
CA ARG A 616 -5.00 18.25 11.63
C ARG A 616 -5.00 16.94 10.84
N GLY A 617 -5.98 16.82 9.97
CA GLY A 617 -6.15 15.72 9.01
C GLY A 617 -6.01 16.18 7.56
N PRO A 618 -6.58 15.41 6.62
CA PRO A 618 -6.63 15.77 5.21
C PRO A 618 -7.26 17.15 5.00
N GLY A 619 -6.74 17.90 4.03
CA GLY A 619 -7.11 19.30 3.79
C GLY A 619 -6.75 20.26 4.91
N ASP A 620 -5.92 19.85 5.88
CA ASP A 620 -5.64 20.57 7.13
C ASP A 620 -6.91 20.85 7.98
N TYR A 621 -7.99 20.12 7.74
CA TYR A 621 -9.19 20.17 8.57
C TYR A 621 -8.94 19.51 9.92
N ARG A 622 -9.63 19.98 10.95
CA ARG A 622 -9.56 19.41 12.31
C ARG A 622 -10.83 18.68 12.70
N CYS A 623 -11.97 19.16 12.20
CA CYS A 623 -13.28 18.57 12.44
C CYS A 623 -14.01 18.33 11.12
N VAL A 624 -15.07 17.54 11.21
CA VAL A 624 -16.09 17.45 10.16
C VAL A 624 -17.47 17.72 10.74
N HIS A 625 -18.40 18.13 9.89
CA HIS A 625 -19.78 18.36 10.26
C HIS A 625 -20.71 17.89 9.14
N LEU A 626 -21.37 16.76 9.39
CA LEU A 626 -22.46 16.26 8.56
C LEU A 626 -23.75 16.99 8.93
N CYS A 627 -24.51 17.45 7.93
CA CYS A 627 -25.79 18.11 8.15
C CYS A 627 -26.74 17.28 9.04
N GLY A 628 -27.44 17.95 9.94
CA GLY A 628 -28.34 17.32 10.91
C GLY A 628 -27.63 16.60 12.07
N GLN A 629 -26.31 16.57 12.11
CA GLN A 629 -25.51 16.00 13.20
C GLN A 629 -24.68 17.09 13.91
N LYS A 630 -24.12 16.76 15.09
CA LYS A 630 -23.14 17.65 15.73
C LYS A 630 -21.77 17.47 15.06
N PRO A 631 -20.96 18.54 14.96
CA PRO A 631 -19.56 18.43 14.53
C PRO A 631 -18.77 17.41 15.37
N THR A 632 -17.76 16.77 14.78
CA THR A 632 -16.94 15.75 15.48
C THR A 632 -16.06 16.34 16.59
N CYS A 633 -15.78 17.64 16.56
CA CYS A 633 -15.11 18.38 17.61
C CYS A 633 -15.56 19.86 17.65
N GLY A 634 -15.17 20.58 18.71
CA GLY A 634 -15.56 21.97 18.95
C GLY A 634 -14.64 23.03 18.33
N GLU A 635 -13.98 22.74 17.20
CA GLU A 635 -13.16 23.73 16.50
C GLU A 635 -14.03 24.72 15.70
N ALA A 636 -13.41 25.78 15.21
CA ALA A 636 -14.09 26.81 14.44
C ALA A 636 -14.59 26.29 13.08
N VAL A 637 -15.53 27.02 12.48
CA VAL A 637 -16.19 26.64 11.22
C VAL A 637 -15.20 26.58 10.05
N GLU A 638 -14.18 27.43 10.07
CA GLU A 638 -13.03 27.49 9.17
C GLU A 638 -12.00 26.37 9.39
N ASP A 639 -12.14 25.56 10.45
CA ASP A 639 -11.36 24.34 10.70
C ASP A 639 -12.22 23.07 10.56
N THR A 640 -13.48 23.24 10.13
CA THR A 640 -14.47 22.18 10.02
C THR A 640 -14.90 21.97 8.58
N PHE A 641 -14.74 20.75 8.07
CA PHE A 641 -15.23 20.36 6.75
C PHE A 641 -16.74 20.07 6.83
N GLN A 642 -17.57 20.90 6.20
CA GLN A 642 -19.03 20.77 6.24
C GLN A 642 -19.57 20.05 5.01
N TYR A 643 -20.35 19.01 5.21
CA TYR A 643 -20.91 18.24 4.11
C TYR A 643 -22.35 17.78 4.38
N CYS A 644 -23.10 17.49 3.32
CA CYS A 644 -24.49 17.06 3.43
C CYS A 644 -24.89 16.10 2.30
N SER A 645 -25.80 15.18 2.59
CA SER A 645 -26.39 14.32 1.56
C SER A 645 -27.61 14.98 0.91
N MET A 646 -27.85 14.64 -0.35
CA MET A 646 -29.09 14.91 -1.07
C MET A 646 -30.21 13.97 -0.60
N ASP A 647 -31.47 14.37 -0.78
CA ASP A 647 -32.62 13.51 -0.48
C ASP A 647 -32.62 12.30 -1.43
N ALA A 648 -32.45 11.10 -0.86
CA ALA A 648 -32.35 9.86 -1.62
C ALA A 648 -33.64 9.49 -2.40
N PHE A 649 -34.81 10.03 -2.06
CA PHE A 649 -36.03 9.84 -2.84
C PHE A 649 -36.12 10.79 -4.05
N MET A 650 -35.45 11.95 -3.98
CA MET A 650 -35.32 12.86 -5.12
C MET A 650 -34.13 12.48 -6.01
N HIS A 651 -33.09 11.89 -5.43
CA HIS A 651 -31.85 11.52 -6.12
C HIS A 651 -31.46 10.05 -5.86
N PRO A 652 -32.33 9.08 -6.19
CA PRO A 652 -32.04 7.64 -6.02
C PRO A 652 -30.82 7.15 -6.83
N THR A 653 -30.12 6.17 -6.25
CA THR A 653 -28.90 5.57 -6.80
C THR A 653 -29.08 4.07 -7.01
N GLY A 654 -29.29 3.63 -8.25
CA GLY A 654 -29.30 2.21 -8.61
C GLY A 654 -30.54 1.41 -8.20
N TRP A 655 -31.61 2.07 -7.72
CA TRP A 655 -32.87 1.40 -7.33
C TRP A 655 -33.52 0.74 -8.54
N GLU A 656 -33.94 -0.53 -8.39
CA GLU A 656 -34.64 -1.26 -9.46
C GLU A 656 -35.98 -0.64 -9.84
N VAL A 657 -36.69 -0.06 -8.86
CA VAL A 657 -37.94 0.66 -9.08
C VAL A 657 -37.81 2.05 -8.44
N PRO A 658 -37.45 3.08 -9.22
CA PRO A 658 -37.26 4.39 -8.67
C PRO A 658 -38.60 5.06 -8.31
N PRO A 659 -38.62 5.96 -7.31
CA PRO A 659 -39.85 6.58 -6.83
C PRO A 659 -40.40 7.54 -7.89
N LYS A 660 -41.73 7.72 -7.92
CA LYS A 660 -42.37 8.67 -8.84
C LYS A 660 -41.88 10.11 -8.66
N THR A 661 -41.43 10.45 -7.44
CA THR A 661 -40.92 11.75 -7.01
C THR A 661 -39.46 12.00 -7.36
N LEU A 662 -38.78 11.07 -8.06
CA LEU A 662 -37.39 11.25 -8.44
C LEU A 662 -37.21 12.51 -9.32
N VAL A 663 -36.14 13.25 -9.06
CA VAL A 663 -35.69 14.39 -9.86
C VAL A 663 -34.48 13.99 -10.70
N THR A 664 -33.54 13.25 -10.11
CA THR A 664 -32.45 12.59 -10.85
C THR A 664 -32.46 11.10 -10.55
N TYR A 665 -31.85 10.30 -11.42
CA TYR A 665 -31.65 8.88 -11.19
C TYR A 665 -30.30 8.47 -11.72
N HIS A 666 -29.49 7.91 -10.83
CA HIS A 666 -28.18 7.39 -11.19
C HIS A 666 -28.29 5.88 -11.40
N ALA A 667 -28.02 5.41 -12.63
CA ALA A 667 -28.04 3.98 -12.99
C ALA A 667 -26.82 3.20 -12.47
N ASN A 668 -26.50 3.41 -11.20
CA ASN A 668 -25.42 2.74 -10.49
C ASN A 668 -25.70 1.23 -10.32
N TYR A 669 -24.64 0.45 -10.07
CA TYR A 669 -24.66 -1.02 -10.00
C TYR A 669 -25.07 -1.72 -11.31
N ALA A 670 -24.93 -1.06 -12.44
CA ALA A 670 -25.10 -1.65 -13.76
C ALA A 670 -23.92 -1.28 -14.67
N ALA A 671 -23.60 -2.19 -15.60
CA ALA A 671 -22.55 -1.98 -16.59
C ALA A 671 -23.10 -2.22 -17.99
N ASN A 672 -22.57 -1.51 -18.99
CA ASN A 672 -22.91 -1.66 -20.40
C ASN A 672 -24.44 -1.54 -20.63
N GLU A 673 -25.03 -2.43 -21.42
CA GLU A 673 -26.46 -2.45 -21.75
C GLU A 673 -27.39 -2.50 -20.54
N ALA A 674 -26.99 -3.14 -19.42
CA ALA A 674 -27.80 -3.16 -18.21
C ALA A 674 -28.02 -1.75 -17.62
N LYS A 675 -27.09 -0.83 -17.89
CA LYS A 675 -27.22 0.57 -17.50
C LYS A 675 -28.32 1.26 -18.32
N ILE A 676 -28.37 0.96 -19.62
CA ILE A 676 -29.43 1.43 -20.52
C ILE A 676 -30.78 0.88 -20.07
N GLU A 677 -30.87 -0.43 -19.80
CA GLU A 677 -32.10 -1.07 -19.32
C GLU A 677 -32.63 -0.44 -18.02
N LYS A 678 -31.74 -0.10 -17.07
CA LYS A 678 -32.13 0.63 -15.85
C LYS A 678 -32.68 2.02 -16.16
N LEU A 679 -32.04 2.76 -17.08
CA LEU A 679 -32.53 4.07 -17.50
C LEU A 679 -33.86 3.98 -18.24
N GLU A 680 -34.07 2.94 -19.05
CA GLU A 680 -35.35 2.65 -19.71
C GLU A 680 -36.45 2.38 -18.68
N LYS A 681 -36.19 1.52 -17.69
CA LYS A 681 -37.13 1.23 -16.59
C LYS A 681 -37.46 2.47 -15.77
N ALA A 682 -36.50 3.37 -15.58
CA ALA A 682 -36.72 4.66 -14.92
C ALA A 682 -37.50 5.67 -15.79
N GLY A 683 -37.72 5.38 -17.07
CA GLY A 683 -38.35 6.28 -18.04
C GLY A 683 -37.45 7.46 -18.43
N LEU A 684 -36.13 7.26 -18.39
CA LEU A 684 -35.11 8.29 -18.63
C LEU A 684 -34.24 8.00 -19.86
N TRP A 685 -34.53 6.94 -20.59
CA TRP A 685 -33.91 6.62 -21.87
C TRP A 685 -34.80 7.00 -23.06
N GLY A 686 -34.20 7.20 -24.23
CA GLY A 686 -34.91 7.58 -25.46
C GLY A 686 -35.12 9.09 -25.62
N ALA A 687 -34.47 9.92 -24.81
CA ALA A 687 -34.45 11.37 -24.99
C ALA A 687 -33.63 11.78 -26.23
N TRP A 688 -32.65 10.96 -26.59
CA TRP A 688 -31.82 11.13 -27.79
C TRP A 688 -32.28 10.24 -28.95
N ASN A 689 -32.31 10.80 -30.16
CA ASN A 689 -32.57 10.06 -31.38
C ASN A 689 -31.27 9.83 -32.15
N ASP A 690 -30.75 8.61 -32.09
CA ASP A 690 -29.48 8.27 -32.74
C ASP A 690 -29.48 8.42 -34.26
N LYS A 691 -30.65 8.26 -34.91
CA LYS A 691 -30.76 8.42 -36.37
C LYS A 691 -30.78 9.89 -36.77
N ALA A 692 -31.54 10.70 -36.05
CA ALA A 692 -31.69 12.13 -36.35
C ALA A 692 -30.53 12.97 -35.79
N LYS A 693 -29.75 12.42 -34.84
CA LYS A 693 -28.73 13.14 -34.07
C LYS A 693 -29.31 14.41 -33.40
N THR A 694 -30.53 14.29 -32.88
CA THR A 694 -31.26 15.36 -32.19
C THR A 694 -31.99 14.83 -30.95
N CYS A 695 -32.36 15.73 -30.05
CA CYS A 695 -33.21 15.39 -28.90
C CYS A 695 -34.68 15.24 -29.33
N ASN A 696 -35.36 14.21 -28.83
CA ASN A 696 -36.78 13.98 -29.09
C ASN A 696 -37.64 15.02 -28.37
N ALA A 697 -38.46 15.76 -29.14
CA ALA A 697 -39.34 16.81 -28.62
C ALA A 697 -40.57 16.28 -27.84
N GLY A 698 -40.96 15.01 -28.03
CA GLY A 698 -42.25 14.46 -27.55
C GLY A 698 -42.18 13.46 -26.40
N ALA A 699 -41.00 13.08 -25.91
CA ALA A 699 -40.89 12.07 -24.85
C ALA A 699 -41.01 12.72 -23.46
N ILE A 700 -42.16 12.51 -22.80
CA ILE A 700 -42.52 12.73 -21.38
C ILE A 700 -43.39 13.99 -21.12
N ALA A 701 -44.70 13.80 -21.03
CA ALA A 701 -45.64 14.68 -20.34
C ALA A 701 -45.66 14.32 -18.84
N VAL A 702 -45.31 15.26 -17.96
CA VAL A 702 -45.26 15.03 -16.50
C VAL A 702 -46.65 15.27 -15.89
N SER A 703 -47.32 14.20 -15.45
CA SER A 703 -48.50 14.27 -14.57
C SER A 703 -48.09 13.88 -13.14
N ALA A 704 -48.44 14.70 -12.15
CA ALA A 704 -48.13 14.48 -10.74
C ALA A 704 -49.29 13.75 -10.02
N PRO A 705 -49.07 12.63 -9.32
CA PRO A 705 -50.10 12.04 -8.46
C PRO A 705 -49.74 12.06 -6.96
N ALA A 706 -50.79 12.29 -6.15
CA ALA A 706 -50.80 12.34 -4.69
C ALA A 706 -50.52 10.98 -4.01
N ARG A 707 -49.91 11.01 -2.81
CA ARG A 707 -49.53 9.84 -2.00
C ARG A 707 -50.63 9.38 -1.05
N SER A 708 -50.77 8.07 -0.93
CA SER A 708 -51.47 7.32 0.13
C SER A 708 -50.45 6.46 0.90
N THR A 709 -50.62 6.31 2.21
CA THR A 709 -49.71 5.65 3.16
C THR A 709 -50.28 4.34 3.69
N SER A 710 -49.49 3.26 3.75
CA SER A 710 -49.79 2.03 4.51
C SER A 710 -48.62 1.60 5.41
N ALA A 711 -48.93 0.81 6.43
CA ALA A 711 -48.24 0.66 7.72
C ALA A 711 -47.13 -0.42 7.78
N LEU A 712 -46.27 -0.32 8.82
CA LEU A 712 -45.15 -1.21 9.17
C LEU A 712 -45.59 -2.50 9.90
N PRO A 713 -44.80 -3.61 9.82
CA PRO A 713 -45.09 -4.88 10.49
C PRO A 713 -44.72 -4.91 11.99
N ASP A 714 -45.32 -5.87 12.69
CA ASP A 714 -45.38 -6.03 14.15
C ASP A 714 -44.08 -6.58 14.78
N SER A 715 -43.77 -6.16 16.00
CA SER A 715 -42.46 -6.29 16.67
C SER A 715 -42.22 -7.61 17.44
N SER A 716 -43.14 -8.58 17.35
CA SER A 716 -43.18 -9.75 18.23
C SER A 716 -42.38 -10.98 17.76
N GLU A 717 -41.63 -10.91 16.65
CA GLU A 717 -40.98 -12.09 16.04
C GLU A 717 -39.43 -12.18 16.16
N LEU A 718 -38.72 -11.22 16.76
CA LEU A 718 -37.24 -11.25 16.75
C LEU A 718 -36.65 -12.34 17.68
N PRO A 719 -35.54 -13.02 17.30
CA PRO A 719 -34.91 -14.04 18.14
C PRO A 719 -34.24 -13.44 19.39
N ASP A 720 -34.26 -14.17 20.50
CA ASP A 720 -33.61 -13.75 21.75
C ASP A 720 -32.08 -13.77 21.63
N VAL A 721 -31.47 -12.59 21.66
CA VAL A 721 -30.02 -12.40 21.62
C VAL A 721 -29.34 -12.53 22.99
N THR A 722 -30.09 -12.54 24.09
CA THR A 722 -29.59 -12.58 25.48
C THR A 722 -28.62 -13.75 25.72
N PRO A 723 -28.94 -14.99 25.29
CA PRO A 723 -27.99 -16.09 25.12
C PRO A 723 -26.58 -15.75 24.65
N VAL A 724 -26.49 -15.10 23.50
CA VAL A 724 -25.25 -14.77 22.80
C VAL A 724 -24.52 -13.67 23.53
N LEU A 725 -25.29 -12.67 23.95
CA LEU A 725 -24.82 -11.53 24.70
C LEU A 725 -24.14 -11.97 26.00
N ASN A 726 -24.74 -12.89 26.74
CA ASN A 726 -24.16 -13.46 27.95
C ASN A 726 -22.84 -14.19 27.66
N CYS A 727 -22.76 -14.90 26.53
CA CYS A 727 -21.53 -15.58 26.10
C CYS A 727 -20.40 -14.59 25.80
N LEU A 728 -20.68 -13.58 24.99
CA LEU A 728 -19.69 -12.60 24.55
C LEU A 728 -19.28 -11.64 25.67
N ARG A 729 -20.18 -11.34 26.61
CA ARG A 729 -19.89 -10.51 27.81
C ARG A 729 -18.93 -11.14 28.80
N LEU A 730 -18.67 -12.45 28.71
CA LEU A 730 -17.55 -13.07 29.43
C LEU A 730 -16.19 -12.47 29.02
N THR A 731 -16.11 -11.91 27.81
CA THR A 731 -14.91 -11.26 27.26
C THR A 731 -15.07 -9.75 27.17
N THR A 732 -16.23 -9.27 26.69
CA THR A 732 -16.52 -7.84 26.46
C THR A 732 -17.76 -7.42 27.24
N PRO A 733 -17.64 -7.06 28.53
CA PRO A 733 -18.80 -6.85 29.42
C PRO A 733 -19.78 -5.78 28.95
N SER A 734 -19.30 -4.75 28.24
CA SER A 734 -20.09 -3.62 27.75
C SER A 734 -20.77 -3.85 26.41
N LEU A 735 -20.72 -5.06 25.85
CA LEU A 735 -21.30 -5.33 24.54
C LEU A 735 -22.83 -5.18 24.59
N GLU A 736 -23.41 -4.67 23.51
CA GLU A 736 -24.84 -4.63 23.24
C GLU A 736 -25.10 -5.24 21.86
N LEU A 737 -26.19 -6.00 21.73
CA LEU A 737 -26.51 -6.75 20.52
C LEU A 737 -28.00 -6.63 20.16
N SER A 738 -28.26 -6.68 18.86
CA SER A 738 -29.60 -6.71 18.28
C SER A 738 -29.59 -7.58 17.02
N TYR A 739 -30.62 -8.41 16.85
CA TYR A 739 -30.79 -9.16 15.61
C TYR A 739 -31.29 -8.20 14.50
N PRO A 740 -30.59 -8.10 13.36
CA PRO A 740 -30.95 -7.17 12.31
C PRO A 740 -32.26 -7.58 11.62
N VAL A 741 -33.08 -6.61 11.23
CA VAL A 741 -34.31 -6.86 10.46
C VAL A 741 -34.02 -7.34 9.03
N ASP A 742 -32.86 -6.97 8.49
CA ASP A 742 -32.32 -7.36 7.18
C ASP A 742 -31.31 -8.51 7.28
N ALA A 743 -31.51 -9.45 8.21
CA ALA A 743 -30.55 -10.51 8.52
C ALA A 743 -30.16 -11.36 7.31
N GLU A 744 -31.12 -11.72 6.45
CA GLU A 744 -30.86 -12.50 5.24
C GLU A 744 -30.01 -11.73 4.22
N GLU A 745 -30.35 -10.47 3.95
CA GLU A 745 -29.57 -9.60 3.07
C GLU A 745 -28.15 -9.41 3.61
N HIS A 746 -28.04 -9.20 4.92
CA HIS A 746 -26.77 -9.00 5.57
C HIS A 746 -25.91 -10.28 5.59
N PHE A 747 -26.51 -11.46 5.76
CA PHE A 747 -25.82 -12.73 5.58
C PHE A 747 -25.27 -12.89 4.16
N GLU A 748 -26.06 -12.54 3.13
CA GLU A 748 -25.61 -12.59 1.74
C GLU A 748 -24.51 -11.55 1.43
N GLU A 749 -24.55 -10.38 2.07
CA GLU A 749 -23.49 -9.38 2.02
C GLU A 749 -22.18 -9.94 2.58
N VAL A 750 -22.20 -10.53 3.77
CA VAL A 750 -21.03 -11.16 4.39
C VAL A 750 -20.50 -12.30 3.52
N ARG A 751 -21.39 -13.19 3.04
CA ARG A 751 -21.01 -14.32 2.17
C ARG A 751 -20.36 -13.84 0.87
N ARG A 752 -20.94 -12.82 0.22
CA ARG A 752 -20.40 -12.24 -1.01
C ARG A 752 -19.04 -11.59 -0.77
N ALA A 753 -18.90 -10.86 0.33
CA ALA A 753 -17.64 -10.22 0.69
C ALA A 753 -16.53 -11.25 0.86
N LEU A 754 -16.83 -12.42 1.45
CA LEU A 754 -15.84 -13.44 1.79
C LEU A 754 -15.58 -14.49 0.70
N SER A 755 -16.47 -14.61 -0.30
CA SER A 755 -16.37 -15.63 -1.36
C SER A 755 -15.04 -15.67 -2.14
N PRO A 756 -14.32 -14.55 -2.40
CA PRO A 756 -13.07 -14.60 -3.15
C PRO A 756 -12.00 -15.48 -2.49
N TRP A 757 -11.98 -15.54 -1.16
CA TRP A 757 -10.96 -16.29 -0.41
C TRP A 757 -11.25 -17.78 -0.28
N LEU A 758 -12.53 -18.18 -0.28
CA LEU A 758 -12.92 -19.59 -0.36
C LEU A 758 -12.43 -20.20 -1.67
N ASP A 759 -12.60 -19.47 -2.76
CA ASP A 759 -12.12 -19.87 -4.08
C ASP A 759 -10.60 -19.89 -4.17
N PHE A 760 -9.93 -18.90 -3.57
CA PHE A 760 -8.48 -18.79 -3.57
C PHE A 760 -7.80 -20.02 -2.96
N ALA A 761 -8.15 -20.37 -1.72
CA ALA A 761 -7.52 -21.49 -1.01
C ALA A 761 -7.69 -22.81 -1.78
N LYS A 762 -8.93 -23.08 -2.24
CA LYS A 762 -9.25 -24.26 -3.05
C LYS A 762 -8.46 -24.31 -4.36
N LYS A 763 -8.37 -23.20 -5.10
CA LYS A 763 -7.61 -23.13 -6.36
C LYS A 763 -6.12 -23.35 -6.12
N LYS A 764 -5.57 -22.80 -5.04
CA LYS A 764 -4.16 -22.99 -4.68
C LYS A 764 -3.84 -24.44 -4.39
N PHE A 765 -4.60 -25.11 -3.52
CA PHE A 765 -4.34 -26.51 -3.20
C PHE A 765 -4.60 -27.45 -4.38
N MET A 766 -5.60 -27.16 -5.22
CA MET A 766 -5.81 -27.93 -6.45
C MET A 766 -4.61 -27.82 -7.40
N LYS A 767 -3.98 -26.66 -7.47
CA LYS A 767 -2.77 -26.44 -8.27
C LYS A 767 -1.55 -27.15 -7.66
N ASP A 768 -1.34 -27.00 -6.36
CA ASP A 768 -0.09 -27.39 -5.70
C ASP A 768 -0.09 -28.88 -5.30
N MET A 769 -1.24 -29.44 -4.93
CA MET A 769 -1.37 -30.79 -4.35
C MET A 769 -2.37 -31.69 -5.09
N LYS A 770 -3.08 -31.18 -6.12
CA LYS A 770 -4.19 -31.87 -6.79
C LYS A 770 -5.30 -32.32 -5.82
N ASN A 771 -5.44 -31.63 -4.69
CA ASN A 771 -6.48 -31.83 -3.68
C ASN A 771 -7.17 -30.48 -3.40
N LYS A 772 -8.46 -30.50 -3.07
CA LYS A 772 -9.24 -29.29 -2.78
C LYS A 772 -8.91 -28.67 -1.42
N TYR A 773 -8.30 -29.43 -0.51
CA TYR A 773 -8.01 -29.05 0.87
C TYR A 773 -6.51 -29.18 1.16
N HIS A 774 -6.03 -28.53 2.22
CA HIS A 774 -4.66 -28.75 2.67
C HIS A 774 -4.46 -30.18 3.23
N CYS A 775 -3.22 -30.68 3.15
CA CYS A 775 -2.81 -31.93 3.77
C CYS A 775 -1.96 -31.67 5.03
N GLY A 776 -2.29 -32.34 6.13
CA GLY A 776 -1.57 -32.26 7.39
C GLY A 776 -1.60 -33.60 8.13
N GLU A 777 -0.45 -34.04 8.67
CA GLU A 777 -0.32 -35.28 9.45
C GLU A 777 -0.85 -36.54 8.72
N GLY A 778 -0.79 -36.57 7.38
CA GLY A 778 -1.29 -37.70 6.58
C GLY A 778 -2.79 -37.69 6.27
N TYR A 779 -3.51 -36.63 6.63
CA TYR A 779 -4.91 -36.41 6.25
C TYR A 779 -5.04 -35.17 5.35
N CYS A 780 -5.88 -35.24 4.32
CA CYS A 780 -6.03 -34.19 3.29
C CYS A 780 -7.45 -33.61 3.25
N GLY A 781 -8.05 -33.41 4.42
CA GLY A 781 -9.42 -32.93 4.54
C GLY A 781 -10.49 -33.92 4.05
N PRO A 782 -11.76 -33.51 4.03
CA PRO A 782 -12.25 -32.20 4.50
C PRO A 782 -12.00 -31.99 6.00
N TRP A 783 -11.59 -30.78 6.36
CA TRP A 783 -11.44 -30.35 7.75
C TRP A 783 -12.78 -29.88 8.31
N ILE A 784 -12.86 -29.70 9.62
CA ILE A 784 -14.13 -29.39 10.30
C ILE A 784 -14.77 -28.07 9.83
N GLU A 785 -13.95 -27.11 9.40
CA GLU A 785 -14.40 -25.85 8.79
C GLU A 785 -15.04 -26.09 7.41
N ASN A 786 -14.50 -27.02 6.62
CA ASN A 786 -15.08 -27.38 5.32
C ASN A 786 -16.43 -28.06 5.51
N GLU A 787 -16.54 -28.95 6.49
CA GLU A 787 -17.77 -29.68 6.82
C GLU A 787 -18.84 -28.74 7.38
N TRP A 788 -18.47 -27.79 8.25
CA TRP A 788 -19.32 -26.69 8.71
C TRP A 788 -19.95 -25.92 7.54
N ILE A 789 -19.12 -25.45 6.61
CA ILE A 789 -19.59 -24.67 5.47
C ILE A 789 -20.49 -25.52 4.57
N SER A 790 -20.06 -26.73 4.23
CA SER A 790 -20.80 -27.65 3.37
C SER A 790 -22.18 -27.97 3.94
N HIS A 791 -22.23 -28.36 5.22
CA HIS A 791 -23.46 -28.75 5.91
C HIS A 791 -24.46 -27.58 5.98
N PHE A 792 -24.05 -26.43 6.50
CA PHE A 792 -24.96 -25.32 6.75
C PHE A 792 -25.31 -24.54 5.47
N THR A 793 -24.43 -24.52 4.46
CA THR A 793 -24.80 -24.01 3.13
C THR A 793 -25.87 -24.91 2.51
N ALA A 794 -25.71 -26.24 2.58
CA ALA A 794 -26.71 -27.15 2.04
C ALA A 794 -28.05 -27.05 2.78
N LEU A 795 -28.05 -26.88 4.10
CA LEU A 795 -29.27 -26.62 4.87
C LEU A 795 -29.95 -25.31 4.44
N TRP A 796 -29.17 -24.24 4.29
CA TRP A 796 -29.71 -22.96 3.82
C TRP A 796 -30.27 -23.07 2.41
N GLU A 797 -29.54 -23.64 1.46
CA GLU A 797 -29.95 -23.73 0.05
C GLU A 797 -31.16 -24.66 -0.17
N LYS A 798 -31.35 -25.68 0.68
CA LYS A 798 -32.46 -26.64 0.59
C LYS A 798 -33.66 -26.30 1.48
N ARG A 799 -33.65 -25.13 2.12
CA ARG A 799 -34.73 -24.71 3.02
C ARG A 799 -36.06 -24.56 2.27
N SER A 800 -37.16 -24.69 3.00
CA SER A 800 -38.50 -24.42 2.47
C SER A 800 -38.73 -22.92 2.28
N ASP A 801 -39.62 -22.56 1.35
CA ASP A 801 -40.02 -21.16 1.17
C ASP A 801 -40.59 -20.60 2.48
N GLY A 802 -40.12 -19.41 2.88
CA GLY A 802 -40.49 -18.76 4.13
C GLY A 802 -39.56 -19.07 5.31
N THR A 803 -38.67 -20.06 5.22
CA THR A 803 -37.63 -20.27 6.25
C THR A 803 -36.69 -19.06 6.32
N ARG A 804 -36.60 -18.47 7.51
CA ARG A 804 -35.75 -17.33 7.84
C ARG A 804 -34.38 -17.79 8.32
N LEU A 805 -33.40 -16.89 8.27
CA LEU A 805 -32.03 -17.19 8.74
C LEU A 805 -32.03 -17.59 10.21
N ARG A 806 -32.89 -16.97 11.02
CA ARG A 806 -33.06 -17.26 12.45
C ARG A 806 -33.52 -18.69 12.74
N ASP A 807 -34.20 -19.33 11.79
CA ASP A 807 -34.74 -20.68 11.98
C ASP A 807 -33.65 -21.76 11.88
N ILE A 808 -32.49 -21.42 11.30
CA ILE A 808 -31.34 -22.33 11.14
C ILE A 808 -30.18 -21.90 12.03
N PHE A 809 -29.93 -20.59 12.12
CA PHE A 809 -28.77 -20.03 12.81
C PHE A 809 -29.14 -19.29 14.08
N GLY A 810 -30.39 -19.35 14.54
CA GLY A 810 -30.84 -18.66 15.74
C GLY A 810 -30.56 -17.15 15.65
N PRO A 811 -30.06 -16.52 16.72
CA PRO A 811 -29.77 -15.10 16.69
C PRO A 811 -28.50 -14.74 15.90
N TYR A 812 -27.84 -15.64 15.15
CA TYR A 812 -26.52 -15.37 14.57
C TYR A 812 -26.53 -15.13 13.06
N ILE A 813 -25.61 -14.29 12.58
CA ILE A 813 -25.18 -14.28 11.18
C ILE A 813 -23.94 -15.20 11.04
N PRO A 814 -24.02 -16.31 10.29
CA PRO A 814 -22.89 -17.23 10.18
C PRO A 814 -21.79 -16.69 9.26
N VAL A 815 -20.53 -16.87 9.67
CA VAL A 815 -19.34 -16.52 8.91
C VAL A 815 -18.75 -17.80 8.33
N PHE A 816 -18.99 -18.02 7.03
CA PHE A 816 -18.48 -19.18 6.30
C PHE A 816 -17.08 -18.91 5.74
N MET A 817 -16.07 -19.46 6.40
CA MET A 817 -14.68 -19.33 5.99
C MET A 817 -13.84 -20.54 6.42
N THR A 818 -12.94 -20.98 5.54
CA THR A 818 -11.97 -22.04 5.81
C THR A 818 -10.67 -21.40 6.33
N PHE A 819 -10.70 -20.93 7.57
CA PHE A 819 -9.62 -20.17 8.19
C PHE A 819 -8.26 -20.89 8.13
N VAL A 820 -8.21 -22.19 8.42
CA VAL A 820 -6.94 -22.96 8.39
C VAL A 820 -6.46 -23.15 6.96
N ASP A 821 -7.33 -23.56 6.04
CA ASP A 821 -6.99 -23.71 4.63
C ASP A 821 -6.43 -22.40 4.06
N LEU A 822 -7.08 -21.27 4.35
CA LEU A 822 -6.65 -19.97 3.86
C LEU A 822 -5.31 -19.55 4.47
N TRP A 823 -5.12 -19.76 5.78
CA TRP A 823 -3.86 -19.44 6.45
C TRP A 823 -2.68 -20.25 5.89
N ILE A 824 -2.87 -21.55 5.66
CA ILE A 824 -1.85 -22.42 5.06
C ILE A 824 -1.62 -22.06 3.59
N ALA A 825 -2.67 -21.70 2.86
CA ALA A 825 -2.57 -21.27 1.48
C ALA A 825 -1.74 -19.99 1.38
N ASP A 826 -2.10 -18.94 2.11
CA ASP A 826 -1.37 -17.68 2.14
C ASP A 826 -1.80 -16.82 3.34
N VAL A 827 -0.88 -16.59 4.28
CA VAL A 827 -1.13 -15.77 5.48
C VAL A 827 -1.52 -14.32 5.13
N PHE A 828 -1.02 -13.75 4.04
CA PHE A 828 -1.36 -12.38 3.66
C PHE A 828 -2.78 -12.28 3.10
N GLU A 829 -3.23 -13.30 2.37
CA GLU A 829 -4.62 -13.40 1.93
C GLU A 829 -5.58 -13.60 3.11
N TYR A 830 -5.17 -14.37 4.12
CA TYR A 830 -5.90 -14.42 5.38
C TYR A 830 -6.08 -13.02 6.00
N GLU A 831 -5.02 -12.20 6.07
CA GLU A 831 -5.14 -10.85 6.62
C GLU A 831 -6.05 -9.93 5.78
N LYS A 832 -6.04 -10.08 4.45
CA LYS A 832 -6.96 -9.36 3.56
C LYS A 832 -8.41 -9.79 3.78
N MET A 833 -8.66 -11.08 3.92
CA MET A 833 -9.98 -11.64 4.23
C MET A 833 -10.53 -11.10 5.54
N ILE A 834 -9.73 -11.09 6.62
CA ILE A 834 -10.15 -10.52 7.90
C ILE A 834 -10.48 -9.02 7.76
N ARG A 835 -9.67 -8.26 7.01
CA ARG A 835 -9.98 -6.84 6.74
C ARG A 835 -11.28 -6.68 5.97
N ALA A 836 -11.58 -7.56 5.02
CA ALA A 836 -12.85 -7.56 4.29
C ALA A 836 -14.02 -7.88 5.22
N PHE A 837 -13.90 -8.90 6.07
CA PHE A 837 -14.93 -9.22 7.08
C PHE A 837 -15.21 -8.02 7.99
N LYS A 838 -14.17 -7.37 8.52
CA LYS A 838 -14.31 -6.18 9.38
C LYS A 838 -15.06 -5.02 8.73
N LYS A 839 -14.99 -4.89 7.39
CA LYS A 839 -15.69 -3.83 6.66
C LYS A 839 -17.19 -4.08 6.56
N VAL A 840 -17.62 -5.34 6.54
CA VAL A 840 -19.04 -5.71 6.46
C VAL A 840 -19.64 -6.04 7.82
N ALA A 841 -18.84 -6.41 8.82
CA ALA A 841 -19.31 -6.68 10.16
C ALA A 841 -19.88 -5.41 10.84
N ARG A 842 -21.09 -5.51 11.38
CA ARG A 842 -21.84 -4.43 12.04
C ARG A 842 -21.71 -4.58 13.56
N PRO A 843 -21.30 -3.55 14.32
CA PRO A 843 -20.95 -3.68 15.75
C PRO A 843 -22.03 -4.27 16.67
N GLY A 844 -23.31 -4.06 16.35
CA GLY A 844 -24.45 -4.55 17.14
C GLY A 844 -25.02 -5.89 16.68
N VAL A 845 -24.47 -6.51 15.62
CA VAL A 845 -25.00 -7.75 15.06
C VAL A 845 -24.19 -8.96 15.60
N PRO A 846 -24.81 -9.96 16.21
CA PRO A 846 -24.12 -11.19 16.60
C PRO A 846 -23.67 -12.03 15.39
N TYR A 847 -22.37 -12.33 15.30
CA TYR A 847 -21.81 -13.25 14.31
C TYR A 847 -21.38 -14.56 14.96
N ILE A 848 -21.33 -15.64 14.18
CA ILE A 848 -20.76 -16.91 14.62
C ILE A 848 -19.78 -17.49 13.58
N ALA A 849 -18.64 -17.98 14.04
CA ALA A 849 -17.65 -18.67 13.22
C ALA A 849 -17.18 -19.96 13.89
N LEU A 850 -16.88 -20.97 13.07
CA LEU A 850 -16.24 -22.21 13.51
C LEU A 850 -14.79 -22.24 13.01
N VAL A 851 -13.85 -22.47 13.95
CA VAL A 851 -12.42 -22.28 13.72
C VAL A 851 -11.62 -23.46 14.28
N GLN A 852 -10.92 -24.15 13.39
CA GLN A 852 -10.07 -25.29 13.74
C GLN A 852 -8.66 -24.86 14.15
N HIS A 853 -8.19 -23.72 13.63
CA HIS A 853 -6.81 -23.26 13.77
C HIS A 853 -6.33 -23.28 15.22
N ASP A 854 -5.11 -23.75 15.45
CA ASP A 854 -4.52 -24.02 16.78
C ASP A 854 -4.47 -22.80 17.70
N THR A 855 -4.49 -21.61 17.10
CA THR A 855 -4.43 -20.31 17.77
C THR A 855 -5.72 -19.50 17.63
N GLY A 856 -6.78 -20.08 17.08
CA GLY A 856 -8.05 -19.39 16.82
C GLY A 856 -7.98 -18.44 15.60
N LEU A 857 -8.76 -17.35 15.63
CA LEU A 857 -8.76 -16.35 14.55
C LEU A 857 -7.54 -15.43 14.65
N VAL A 858 -6.49 -15.71 13.87
CA VAL A 858 -5.22 -14.98 13.93
C VAL A 858 -4.67 -14.60 12.56
N SER A 859 -4.39 -13.30 12.36
CA SER A 859 -3.82 -12.81 11.10
C SER A 859 -2.30 -12.95 11.02
N SER A 860 -1.60 -12.82 12.15
CA SER A 860 -0.15 -13.02 12.30
C SER A 860 0.22 -13.22 13.78
N ARG A 861 1.38 -13.83 14.07
CA ARG A 861 1.86 -14.12 15.44
C ARG A 861 1.88 -12.89 16.36
N GLU A 862 1.98 -11.68 15.80
CA GLU A 862 2.03 -10.41 16.54
C GLU A 862 0.65 -9.72 16.67
N ASN A 863 -0.31 -10.05 15.80
CA ASN A 863 -1.62 -9.36 15.73
C ASN A 863 -2.81 -10.23 16.17
N ILE A 864 -2.54 -11.42 16.72
CA ILE A 864 -3.51 -12.42 17.24
C ILE A 864 -4.63 -11.82 18.10
N ILE A 865 -4.32 -10.77 18.87
CA ILE A 865 -5.26 -10.19 19.85
C ILE A 865 -6.17 -9.12 19.22
N LYS A 866 -5.89 -8.67 18.01
CA LYS A 866 -6.65 -7.57 17.40
C LYS A 866 -8.01 -8.02 16.88
N ILE A 867 -8.17 -9.23 16.32
CA ILE A 867 -9.45 -9.61 15.66
C ILE A 867 -10.62 -9.69 16.64
N MET A 868 -10.53 -10.51 17.70
CA MET A 868 -11.64 -10.64 18.66
C MET A 868 -11.83 -9.40 19.54
N ARG A 869 -10.84 -8.50 19.59
CA ARG A 869 -10.99 -7.18 20.20
C ARG A 869 -11.69 -6.20 19.25
N ASP A 870 -11.35 -6.24 17.96
CA ASP A 870 -11.84 -5.31 16.96
C ASP A 870 -13.23 -5.72 16.43
N VAL A 871 -13.63 -6.99 16.56
CA VAL A 871 -14.97 -7.51 16.26
C VAL A 871 -15.49 -8.27 17.50
N PRO A 872 -15.81 -7.55 18.59
CA PRO A 872 -16.17 -8.16 19.87
C PRO A 872 -17.52 -8.91 19.86
N ASN A 873 -18.30 -8.71 18.80
CA ASN A 873 -19.59 -9.33 18.52
C ASN A 873 -19.51 -10.62 17.68
N LEU A 874 -18.30 -11.11 17.40
CA LEU A 874 -18.08 -12.42 16.78
C LEU A 874 -17.89 -13.51 17.84
N LEU A 875 -18.80 -14.46 17.89
CA LEU A 875 -18.69 -15.67 18.70
C LEU A 875 -17.89 -16.74 17.94
N VAL A 876 -16.80 -17.20 18.55
CA VAL A 876 -15.90 -18.20 17.94
C VAL A 876 -16.05 -19.56 18.62
N LEU A 877 -16.52 -20.55 17.85
CA LEU A 877 -16.44 -21.96 18.19
C LEU A 877 -15.03 -22.45 17.85
N SER A 878 -14.17 -22.62 18.84
CA SER A 878 -12.72 -22.83 18.64
C SER A 878 -12.27 -24.23 19.05
N ALA A 879 -11.70 -24.95 18.10
CA ALA A 879 -11.04 -26.22 18.37
C ALA A 879 -9.64 -25.99 18.94
N GLY A 880 -8.91 -25.00 18.43
CA GLY A 880 -7.48 -24.80 18.75
C GLY A 880 -7.17 -24.33 20.16
N GLY A 881 -8.11 -23.67 20.85
CA GLY A 881 -7.85 -23.19 22.22
C GLY A 881 -8.03 -21.71 22.45
N TYR A 882 -8.57 -20.96 21.50
CA TYR A 882 -8.78 -19.53 21.64
C TYR A 882 -10.06 -19.10 20.92
N GLY A 883 -11.11 -18.88 21.72
CA GLY A 883 -12.45 -18.55 21.27
C GLY A 883 -13.41 -18.49 22.46
N ASN A 884 -14.71 -18.52 22.18
CA ASN A 884 -15.77 -18.41 23.20
C ASN A 884 -16.33 -19.78 23.61
N VAL A 885 -16.29 -20.76 22.71
CA VAL A 885 -16.87 -22.09 22.93
C VAL A 885 -15.87 -23.15 22.45
N PRO A 886 -15.35 -24.00 23.33
CA PRO A 886 -14.53 -25.13 22.90
C PRO A 886 -15.33 -26.12 22.06
N ILE A 887 -14.74 -26.61 20.98
CA ILE A 887 -15.28 -27.69 20.15
C ILE A 887 -14.23 -28.79 19.94
N PRO A 888 -14.64 -30.00 19.53
CA PRO A 888 -13.71 -31.05 19.13
C PRO A 888 -12.71 -30.62 18.05
N LEU A 889 -11.45 -31.00 18.24
CA LEU A 889 -10.39 -30.86 17.24
C LEU A 889 -10.22 -32.20 16.52
N PHE A 890 -10.91 -32.36 15.40
CA PHE A 890 -10.83 -33.56 14.58
C PHE A 890 -9.70 -33.47 13.55
N LYS A 891 -9.02 -34.61 13.34
CA LYS A 891 -8.14 -34.82 12.19
C LYS A 891 -8.87 -35.66 11.16
N GLN A 892 -9.16 -36.91 11.50
CA GLN A 892 -9.87 -37.86 10.65
C GLN A 892 -10.87 -38.68 11.49
N PRO A 893 -11.83 -39.36 10.86
CA PRO A 893 -12.67 -40.34 11.54
C PRO A 893 -11.85 -41.51 12.07
N GLU A 894 -12.08 -41.90 13.32
CA GLU A 894 -11.52 -43.11 13.92
C GLU A 894 -12.63 -44.13 14.21
N GLU A 895 -12.35 -45.40 13.91
CA GLU A 895 -13.31 -46.48 14.11
C GLU A 895 -13.45 -46.84 15.59
N LEU A 896 -14.68 -47.20 15.98
CA LEU A 896 -14.90 -47.77 17.31
C LEU A 896 -14.10 -49.07 17.43
N GLN A 897 -13.31 -49.23 18.49
CA GLN A 897 -12.54 -50.45 18.68
C GLN A 897 -13.47 -51.64 18.97
N THR A 898 -13.37 -52.67 18.14
CA THR A 898 -14.13 -53.91 18.25
C THR A 898 -13.20 -55.13 18.25
N GLY A 899 -13.75 -56.31 18.58
CA GLY A 899 -13.01 -57.57 18.53
C GLY A 899 -11.72 -57.58 19.38
N LYS A 900 -10.62 -58.05 18.79
CA LYS A 900 -9.32 -58.24 19.47
C LYS A 900 -8.68 -56.94 19.99
N LEU A 901 -9.06 -55.78 19.44
CA LEU A 901 -8.58 -54.48 19.90
C LEU A 901 -9.36 -53.98 21.13
N ASN A 902 -10.55 -54.54 21.40
CA ASN A 902 -11.37 -54.20 22.55
C ASN A 902 -11.18 -55.17 23.72
N LYS A 903 -10.09 -54.98 24.46
CA LYS A 903 -9.83 -55.77 25.66
C LYS A 903 -10.75 -55.35 26.83
N PRO A 904 -11.37 -56.30 27.55
CA PRO A 904 -12.03 -56.03 28.84
C PRO A 904 -11.09 -55.28 29.79
N MET A 905 -11.61 -54.37 30.62
CA MET A 905 -10.78 -53.48 31.44
C MET A 905 -9.84 -54.24 32.37
N SER A 906 -10.32 -55.36 32.93
CA SER A 906 -9.56 -56.27 33.80
C SER A 906 -8.40 -57.00 33.11
N SER A 907 -8.41 -57.08 31.78
CA SER A 907 -7.36 -57.73 30.98
C SER A 907 -6.32 -56.76 30.40
N ARG A 908 -6.45 -55.46 30.70
CA ARG A 908 -5.56 -54.42 30.18
C ARG A 908 -4.30 -54.32 31.03
N GLY A 909 -3.15 -54.52 30.39
CA GLY A 909 -1.86 -54.55 31.06
C GLY A 909 -1.25 -53.18 31.36
N LEU A 910 -1.76 -52.10 30.75
CA LEU A 910 -1.19 -50.76 30.88
C LEU A 910 -2.09 -49.87 31.74
N LEU A 911 -1.52 -49.21 32.75
CA LEU A 911 -2.24 -48.19 33.52
C LEU A 911 -2.58 -47.00 32.63
N THR A 912 -1.58 -46.53 31.86
CA THR A 912 -1.77 -45.48 30.87
C THR A 912 -0.76 -45.58 29.73
N SER A 913 -1.03 -44.88 28.63
CA SER A 913 -0.13 -44.81 27.48
C SER A 913 -0.16 -43.46 26.78
N TYR A 914 0.92 -43.13 26.06
CA TYR A 914 1.01 -42.01 25.14
C TYR A 914 1.72 -42.46 23.86
N MET A 915 1.03 -42.32 22.71
CA MET A 915 1.59 -42.60 21.40
C MET A 915 1.58 -41.32 20.56
N GLY A 916 2.71 -40.62 20.49
CA GLY A 916 2.83 -39.35 19.80
C GLY A 916 4.20 -38.70 19.90
N SER A 917 4.38 -37.56 19.22
CA SER A 917 5.66 -36.85 19.17
C SER A 917 6.01 -36.19 20.50
N ARG A 918 7.29 -36.26 20.87
CA ARG A 918 7.81 -35.66 22.11
C ARG A 918 7.88 -34.12 22.08
N GLY A 919 8.09 -33.53 20.89
CA GLY A 919 8.39 -32.11 20.74
C GLY A 919 7.24 -31.19 20.28
N ASN A 920 6.11 -31.73 19.83
CA ASN A 920 5.03 -30.89 19.25
C ASN A 920 4.08 -30.34 20.33
N ALA A 921 4.63 -29.64 21.32
CA ALA A 921 3.88 -28.90 22.33
C ALA A 921 4.74 -27.76 22.91
N PRO A 922 4.14 -26.63 23.31
CA PRO A 922 4.85 -25.54 23.97
C PRO A 922 5.59 -25.99 25.23
N GLN A 923 6.68 -25.28 25.55
CA GLN A 923 7.44 -25.42 26.80
C GLN A 923 7.90 -26.86 27.10
N ASP A 924 8.16 -27.66 26.06
CA ASP A 924 8.53 -29.07 26.15
C ASP A 924 7.58 -29.90 27.04
N MET A 925 6.30 -29.51 27.09
CA MET A 925 5.36 -30.05 28.07
C MET A 925 5.21 -31.57 27.92
N ARG A 926 5.20 -32.09 26.69
CA ARG A 926 5.09 -33.53 26.43
C ARG A 926 6.28 -34.31 26.96
N GLU A 927 7.50 -33.78 26.83
CA GLU A 927 8.68 -34.41 27.41
C GLU A 927 8.62 -34.39 28.95
N LYS A 928 8.19 -33.28 29.54
CA LYS A 928 7.99 -33.17 31.00
C LYS A 928 6.94 -34.17 31.50
N MET A 929 5.82 -34.26 30.79
CA MET A 929 4.75 -35.24 31.05
C MET A 929 5.31 -36.66 31.02
N ILE A 930 6.06 -37.04 29.97
CA ILE A 930 6.65 -38.37 29.82
C ILE A 930 7.53 -38.72 31.03
N LYS A 931 8.44 -37.81 31.42
CA LYS A 931 9.31 -38.01 32.59
C LYS A 931 8.52 -38.24 33.88
N VAL A 932 7.45 -37.48 34.08
CA VAL A 932 6.56 -37.61 35.24
C VAL A 932 5.82 -38.95 35.23
N VAL A 933 5.31 -39.37 34.07
CA VAL A 933 4.58 -40.64 33.89
C VAL A 933 5.48 -41.83 34.14
N GLU A 934 6.67 -41.89 33.52
CA GLU A 934 7.62 -42.99 33.71
C GLU A 934 8.07 -43.12 35.17
N LYS A 935 8.37 -41.98 35.81
CA LYS A 935 8.72 -41.94 37.23
C LYS A 935 7.59 -42.46 38.11
N THR A 936 6.37 -41.97 37.89
CA THR A 936 5.20 -42.35 38.71
C THR A 936 4.80 -43.80 38.48
N ALA A 937 4.84 -44.29 37.24
CA ALA A 937 4.57 -45.68 36.90
C ALA A 937 5.51 -46.65 37.63
N LYS A 938 6.80 -46.31 37.71
CA LYS A 938 7.79 -47.06 38.49
C LYS A 938 7.47 -47.07 39.99
N GLN A 939 6.99 -45.95 40.54
CA GLN A 939 6.60 -45.86 41.95
C GLN A 939 5.34 -46.68 42.28
N LEU A 940 4.42 -46.79 41.33
CA LEU A 940 3.17 -47.54 41.49
C LEU A 940 3.31 -49.03 41.12
N ASP A 941 4.48 -49.48 40.66
CA ASP A 941 4.70 -50.81 40.08
C ASP A 941 3.65 -51.16 38.99
N ARG A 942 3.55 -50.27 38.00
CA ARG A 942 2.59 -50.39 36.90
C ARG A 942 3.25 -50.14 35.55
N ASN A 943 2.81 -50.89 34.55
CA ASN A 943 3.27 -50.73 33.18
C ASN A 943 2.60 -49.52 32.51
N VAL A 944 3.41 -48.76 31.77
CA VAL A 944 2.98 -47.70 30.86
C VAL A 944 3.68 -47.86 29.52
N THR A 945 3.11 -47.31 28.46
CA THR A 945 3.74 -47.30 27.15
C THR A 945 3.83 -45.87 26.64
N ILE A 946 5.05 -45.43 26.32
CA ILE A 946 5.33 -44.11 25.75
C ILE A 946 6.10 -44.32 24.46
N GLY A 947 5.64 -43.76 23.35
CA GLY A 947 6.36 -43.91 22.09
C GLY A 947 5.68 -43.29 20.89
N PHE A 948 6.08 -43.77 19.73
CA PHE A 948 5.50 -43.47 18.42
C PHE A 948 5.43 -44.80 17.66
N GLY A 949 4.38 -45.03 16.87
CA GLY A 949 4.16 -46.33 16.23
C GLY A 949 3.20 -46.25 15.06
N SER A 950 2.98 -47.39 14.39
CA SER A 950 2.00 -47.48 13.29
C SER A 950 0.56 -47.27 13.79
N LYS A 951 -0.39 -47.09 12.87
CA LYS A 951 -1.81 -47.00 13.20
C LYS A 951 -2.28 -48.20 14.02
N GLU A 952 -1.92 -49.41 13.59
CA GLU A 952 -2.29 -50.67 14.25
C GLU A 952 -1.65 -50.78 15.64
N GLU A 953 -0.40 -50.35 15.76
CA GLU A 953 0.34 -50.41 17.02
C GLU A 953 -0.24 -49.45 18.05
N TRP A 954 -0.51 -48.21 17.66
CA TRP A 954 -1.19 -47.24 18.52
C TRP A 954 -2.58 -47.73 18.95
N GLN A 955 -3.39 -48.24 18.02
CA GLN A 955 -4.72 -48.78 18.35
C GLN A 955 -4.63 -49.94 19.36
N LYS A 956 -3.66 -50.85 19.20
CA LYS A 956 -3.39 -51.93 20.16
C LYS A 956 -2.99 -51.40 21.53
N VAL A 957 -2.11 -50.39 21.57
CA VAL A 957 -1.66 -49.77 22.83
C VAL A 957 -2.81 -49.07 23.55
N ALA A 958 -3.62 -48.28 22.83
CA ALA A 958 -4.81 -47.63 23.37
C ALA A 958 -5.84 -48.66 23.89
N GLY A 959 -6.08 -49.74 23.14
CA GLY A 959 -6.97 -50.84 23.54
C GLY A 959 -6.46 -51.67 24.73
N ASN A 960 -5.16 -51.62 25.01
CA ASN A 960 -4.53 -52.28 26.15
C ASN A 960 -4.30 -51.35 27.36
N SER A 961 -4.75 -50.09 27.28
CA SER A 961 -4.60 -49.08 28.32
C SER A 961 -5.88 -48.85 29.09
N LYS A 962 -5.80 -48.68 30.41
CA LYS A 962 -6.96 -48.26 31.22
C LYS A 962 -7.42 -46.85 30.86
N ALA A 963 -6.47 -45.94 30.63
CA ALA A 963 -6.73 -44.60 30.09
C ALA A 963 -5.56 -44.12 29.21
N SER A 964 -5.81 -43.25 28.24
CA SER A 964 -4.80 -42.77 27.28
C SER A 964 -4.44 -41.30 27.52
N LEU A 965 -3.17 -40.99 27.66
CA LEU A 965 -2.66 -39.63 27.81
C LEU A 965 -2.83 -38.85 26.50
N CYS A 966 -3.53 -37.74 26.58
CA CYS A 966 -3.83 -36.84 25.47
C CYS A 966 -3.30 -35.43 25.80
N PRO A 967 -1.97 -35.24 25.85
CA PRO A 967 -1.41 -33.91 26.05
C PRO A 967 -1.81 -32.97 24.91
N ARG A 968 -1.94 -31.68 25.22
CA ARG A 968 -2.15 -30.65 24.21
C ARG A 968 -1.08 -30.68 23.10
N GLY A 969 -1.43 -30.15 21.94
CA GLY A 969 -0.51 -29.88 20.84
C GLY A 969 0.06 -28.47 20.91
N TYR A 970 0.29 -27.87 19.76
CA TYR A 970 0.55 -26.42 19.64
C TYR A 970 -0.62 -25.61 20.19
N GLY A 971 -1.86 -25.96 19.84
CA GLY A 971 -3.07 -25.43 20.47
C GLY A 971 -3.28 -25.96 21.90
N ARG A 972 -4.31 -25.47 22.60
CA ARG A 972 -4.66 -25.94 23.97
C ARG A 972 -5.25 -27.34 24.01
N THR A 973 -5.67 -27.89 22.88
CA THR A 973 -6.12 -29.27 22.76
C THR A 973 -5.28 -30.04 21.73
N SER A 974 -5.60 -31.30 21.48
CA SER A 974 -4.95 -32.10 20.43
C SER A 974 -5.95 -33.06 19.77
N PHE A 975 -5.64 -33.48 18.54
CA PHE A 975 -6.40 -34.52 17.83
C PHE A 975 -6.58 -35.78 18.70
N HIS A 976 -5.54 -36.11 19.49
CA HIS A 976 -5.47 -37.31 20.30
C HIS A 976 -6.64 -37.48 21.27
N VAL A 977 -7.13 -36.38 21.88
CA VAL A 977 -8.29 -36.45 22.78
C VAL A 977 -9.49 -37.07 22.07
N TYR A 978 -9.77 -36.62 20.85
CA TYR A 978 -10.96 -37.01 20.10
C TYR A 978 -10.77 -38.29 19.30
N GLU A 979 -9.54 -38.62 18.90
CA GLU A 979 -9.21 -39.95 18.38
C GLU A 979 -9.48 -41.04 19.44
N ILE A 980 -9.06 -40.81 20.68
CA ILE A 980 -9.30 -41.72 21.82
C ILE A 980 -10.80 -41.83 22.13
N LEU A 981 -11.54 -40.72 22.14
CA LEU A 981 -13.00 -40.74 22.34
C LEU A 981 -13.75 -41.47 21.22
N GLN A 982 -13.39 -41.24 19.95
CA GLN A 982 -13.98 -41.94 18.80
C GLN A 982 -13.73 -43.45 18.84
N MET A 983 -12.58 -43.88 19.37
CA MET A 983 -12.25 -45.29 19.59
C MET A 983 -12.98 -45.92 20.78
N GLY A 984 -13.77 -45.17 21.54
CA GLY A 984 -14.49 -45.65 22.72
C GLY A 984 -13.59 -45.81 23.95
N ARG A 985 -12.52 -45.02 24.05
CA ARG A 985 -11.50 -45.11 25.11
C ARG A 985 -11.48 -43.86 25.98
N ILE A 986 -10.97 -44.00 27.21
CA ILE A 986 -10.92 -42.93 28.20
C ILE A 986 -9.70 -42.03 27.96
N PRO A 987 -9.87 -40.73 27.63
CA PRO A 987 -8.76 -39.78 27.51
C PRO A 987 -8.37 -39.17 28.86
N ILE A 988 -7.09 -38.83 28.99
CA ILE A 988 -6.54 -37.93 30.01
C ILE A 988 -6.02 -36.70 29.30
N HIS A 989 -6.75 -35.60 29.31
CA HIS A 989 -6.29 -34.35 28.73
C HIS A 989 -5.26 -33.68 29.65
N VAL A 990 -4.03 -33.51 29.14
CA VAL A 990 -2.95 -32.85 29.88
C VAL A 990 -2.72 -31.44 29.32
N TYR A 991 -2.96 -30.42 30.14
CA TYR A 991 -2.88 -29.00 29.76
C TYR A 991 -1.74 -28.25 30.48
N ILE A 992 -1.47 -27.01 30.05
CA ILE A 992 -0.44 -26.14 30.63
C ILE A 992 -1.06 -25.06 31.53
N ASP A 993 -2.07 -24.36 31.01
CA ASP A 993 -2.68 -23.20 31.65
C ASP A 993 -4.12 -23.50 32.09
N ILE A 994 -5.00 -23.86 31.16
CA ILE A 994 -6.39 -24.20 31.43
C ILE A 994 -6.83 -25.40 30.58
N PRO A 995 -7.79 -26.21 31.06
CA PRO A 995 -8.37 -27.26 30.23
C PRO A 995 -9.22 -26.62 29.11
N TRP A 996 -8.94 -26.98 27.86
CA TRP A 996 -9.75 -26.53 26.71
C TRP A 996 -10.45 -27.71 26.06
N LEU A 997 -11.65 -28.01 26.55
CA LEU A 997 -12.43 -29.17 26.16
C LEU A 997 -13.92 -28.81 25.97
N PRO A 998 -14.58 -29.35 24.94
CA PRO A 998 -16.03 -29.26 24.78
C PRO A 998 -16.72 -30.08 25.85
N TYR A 999 -18.01 -29.82 26.04
CA TYR A 999 -18.87 -30.61 26.92
C TYR A 999 -18.34 -30.64 28.36
N ALA A 1000 -17.96 -29.48 28.89
CA ALA A 1000 -17.27 -29.37 30.19
C ALA A 1000 -18.03 -30.06 31.35
N ASP A 1001 -19.36 -29.99 31.33
CA ASP A 1001 -20.22 -30.65 32.34
C ASP A 1001 -20.22 -32.19 32.20
N LEU A 1002 -20.03 -32.68 30.98
CA LEU A 1002 -20.03 -34.10 30.64
C LEU A 1002 -18.65 -34.73 30.81
N PHE A 1003 -17.58 -34.00 30.50
CA PHE A 1003 -16.21 -34.52 30.40
C PHE A 1003 -15.75 -35.32 31.63
N PRO A 1004 -16.02 -34.90 32.89
CA PRO A 1004 -15.62 -35.68 34.08
C PRO A 1004 -16.19 -37.10 34.14
N SER A 1005 -17.28 -37.38 33.42
CA SER A 1005 -17.90 -38.70 33.36
C SER A 1005 -17.37 -39.58 32.21
N ILE A 1006 -16.52 -39.03 31.35
CA ILE A 1006 -15.99 -39.70 30.15
C ILE A 1006 -14.46 -39.59 30.03
N GLY A 1007 -13.79 -38.83 30.88
CA GLY A 1007 -12.35 -38.64 30.84
C GLY A 1007 -11.82 -37.90 32.05
N PHE A 1008 -10.52 -37.61 32.03
CA PHE A 1008 -9.81 -36.89 33.08
C PHE A 1008 -9.08 -35.68 32.53
N THR A 1009 -8.90 -34.65 33.35
CA THR A 1009 -8.11 -33.46 33.02
C THR A 1009 -7.10 -33.19 34.12
N THR A 1010 -5.88 -32.81 33.75
CA THR A 1010 -4.84 -32.45 34.71
C THR A 1010 -3.75 -31.62 34.04
N ASP A 1011 -2.94 -30.91 34.81
CA ASP A 1011 -1.67 -30.36 34.32
C ASP A 1011 -0.53 -31.38 34.59
N VAL A 1012 0.70 -31.08 34.18
CA VAL A 1012 1.84 -31.98 34.43
C VAL A 1012 2.09 -32.19 35.93
N LYS A 1013 1.74 -31.23 36.79
CA LYS A 1013 2.00 -31.30 38.24
C LYS A 1013 1.01 -32.20 38.97
N GLY A 1014 -0.25 -32.23 38.55
CA GLY A 1014 -1.31 -33.07 39.11
C GLY A 1014 -1.33 -34.50 38.58
N LEU A 1015 -0.55 -34.77 37.53
CA LEU A 1015 -0.50 -36.07 36.88
C LEU A 1015 -0.11 -37.23 37.81
N PRO A 1016 0.85 -37.11 38.75
CA PRO A 1016 1.14 -38.18 39.71
C PRO A 1016 -0.06 -38.58 40.56
N GLN A 1017 -0.79 -37.61 41.11
CA GLN A 1017 -1.96 -37.84 41.95
C GLN A 1017 -3.09 -38.48 41.14
N LEU A 1018 -3.28 -38.03 39.89
CA LEU A 1018 -4.25 -38.63 38.98
C LEU A 1018 -3.90 -40.10 38.66
N MET A 1019 -2.62 -40.42 38.42
CA MET A 1019 -2.18 -41.80 38.18
C MET A 1019 -2.42 -42.69 39.39
N THR A 1020 -2.17 -42.20 40.61
CA THR A 1020 -2.51 -42.93 41.85
C THR A 1020 -4.02 -43.16 41.96
N LYS A 1021 -4.84 -42.14 41.65
CA LYS A 1021 -6.29 -42.28 41.62
C LYS A 1021 -6.73 -43.34 40.61
N LEU A 1022 -6.23 -43.28 39.37
CA LEU A 1022 -6.53 -44.25 38.31
C LEU A 1022 -6.14 -45.68 38.69
N HIS A 1023 -5.02 -45.85 39.39
CA HIS A 1023 -4.60 -47.15 39.87
C HIS A 1023 -5.59 -47.74 40.91
N GLY A 1024 -6.17 -46.89 41.76
CA GLY A 1024 -7.14 -47.29 42.78
C GLY A 1024 -8.60 -47.38 42.33
N MET A 1025 -8.93 -46.93 41.11
CA MET A 1025 -10.29 -47.05 40.57
C MET A 1025 -10.64 -48.49 40.23
N SER A 1026 -11.90 -48.88 40.44
CA SER A 1026 -12.37 -50.21 40.05
C SER A 1026 -12.47 -50.33 38.53
N ASP A 1027 -12.32 -51.55 38.02
CA ASP A 1027 -12.48 -51.80 36.59
C ASP A 1027 -13.91 -51.48 36.13
N SER A 1028 -14.92 -51.70 36.98
CA SER A 1028 -16.32 -51.39 36.69
C SER A 1028 -16.56 -49.89 36.52
N ASP A 1029 -15.92 -49.04 37.33
CA ASP A 1029 -16.03 -47.58 37.17
C ASP A 1029 -15.48 -47.12 35.82
N LEU A 1030 -14.32 -47.65 35.42
CA LEU A 1030 -13.70 -47.33 34.14
C LEU A 1030 -14.51 -47.90 32.96
N GLU A 1031 -15.07 -49.11 33.09
CA GLU A 1031 -15.96 -49.69 32.07
C GLU A 1031 -17.25 -48.88 31.90
N SER A 1032 -17.81 -48.36 32.99
CA SER A 1032 -18.94 -47.44 32.96
C SER A 1032 -18.62 -46.17 32.18
N MET A 1033 -17.44 -45.58 32.41
CA MET A 1033 -16.96 -44.43 31.62
C MET A 1033 -16.84 -44.78 30.12
N GLU A 1034 -16.25 -45.92 29.76
CA GLU A 1034 -16.18 -46.34 28.35
C GLU A 1034 -17.55 -46.63 27.73
N GLY A 1035 -18.47 -47.22 28.51
CA GLY A 1035 -19.86 -47.42 28.10
C GLY A 1035 -20.52 -46.10 27.75
N LYS A 1036 -20.31 -45.08 28.59
CA LYS A 1036 -20.81 -43.73 28.36
C LYS A 1036 -20.18 -43.09 27.11
N ILE A 1037 -18.86 -43.18 26.93
CA ILE A 1037 -18.17 -42.69 25.72
C ILE A 1037 -18.76 -43.32 24.46
N ARG A 1038 -18.94 -44.64 24.46
CA ARG A 1038 -19.53 -45.38 23.33
C ARG A 1038 -20.95 -44.90 23.02
N SER A 1039 -21.76 -44.67 24.06
CA SER A 1039 -23.13 -44.16 23.87
C SER A 1039 -23.20 -42.74 23.29
N LEU A 1040 -22.15 -41.93 23.50
CA LEU A 1040 -22.06 -40.54 23.05
C LEU A 1040 -21.34 -40.39 21.71
N ARG A 1041 -20.70 -41.45 21.19
CA ARG A 1041 -19.82 -41.37 20.02
C ARG A 1041 -20.49 -40.66 18.85
N GLU A 1042 -21.65 -41.16 18.42
CA GLU A 1042 -22.34 -40.63 17.24
C GLU A 1042 -22.80 -39.18 17.43
N SER A 1043 -23.27 -38.84 18.63
CA SER A 1043 -23.88 -37.55 18.94
C SER A 1043 -22.89 -36.45 19.35
N HIS A 1044 -21.63 -36.79 19.70
CA HIS A 1044 -20.67 -35.82 20.24
C HIS A 1044 -19.27 -35.88 19.64
N PHE A 1045 -18.81 -37.07 19.23
CA PHE A 1045 -17.40 -37.31 18.87
C PHE A 1045 -17.20 -37.61 17.39
N THR A 1046 -18.25 -37.56 16.57
CA THR A 1046 -18.14 -37.51 15.11
C THR A 1046 -18.31 -36.08 14.61
N VAL A 1047 -17.86 -35.79 13.39
CA VAL A 1047 -18.12 -34.48 12.74
C VAL A 1047 -19.62 -34.21 12.66
N LYS A 1048 -20.42 -35.22 12.27
CA LYS A 1048 -21.88 -35.11 12.22
C LYS A 1048 -22.48 -34.76 13.58
N GLY A 1049 -22.11 -35.51 14.62
CA GLY A 1049 -22.56 -35.25 15.99
C GLY A 1049 -22.20 -33.86 16.46
N LEU A 1050 -20.97 -33.38 16.16
CA LEU A 1050 -20.62 -32.00 16.48
C LEU A 1050 -21.51 -30.98 15.76
N LEU A 1051 -21.75 -31.13 14.45
CA LEU A 1051 -22.59 -30.17 13.72
C LEU A 1051 -24.03 -30.14 14.25
N GLU A 1052 -24.55 -31.28 14.72
CA GLU A 1052 -25.82 -31.34 15.47
C GLU A 1052 -25.73 -30.57 16.80
N GLN A 1053 -24.66 -30.74 17.57
CA GLN A 1053 -24.41 -29.98 18.80
C GLN A 1053 -24.30 -28.47 18.54
N VAL A 1054 -23.67 -28.06 17.44
CA VAL A 1054 -23.59 -26.65 17.03
C VAL A 1054 -24.97 -26.11 16.66
N SER A 1055 -25.79 -26.87 15.93
CA SER A 1055 -27.18 -26.51 15.64
C SER A 1055 -27.98 -26.29 16.93
N HIS A 1056 -27.88 -27.23 17.89
CA HIS A 1056 -28.54 -27.10 19.19
C HIS A 1056 -28.05 -25.86 19.97
N PHE A 1057 -26.74 -25.58 19.91
CA PHE A 1057 -26.16 -24.41 20.55
C PHE A 1057 -26.68 -23.09 19.95
N MET A 1058 -26.83 -23.02 18.62
CA MET A 1058 -27.31 -21.83 17.93
C MET A 1058 -28.80 -21.56 18.18
N LEU A 1059 -29.64 -22.59 18.10
CA LEU A 1059 -31.09 -22.43 18.15
C LEU A 1059 -31.64 -22.28 19.58
N ARG A 1060 -30.92 -22.81 20.59
CA ARG A 1060 -31.33 -22.75 22.01
C ARG A 1060 -32.77 -23.17 22.28
N GLU A 1061 -33.37 -23.95 21.40
CA GLU A 1061 -34.53 -24.75 21.75
C GLU A 1061 -34.10 -25.67 22.91
N ASN A 1062 -35.01 -26.00 23.84
CA ASN A 1062 -34.78 -26.85 25.01
C ASN A 1062 -34.40 -28.32 24.66
N LYS A 1063 -33.59 -28.54 23.60
CA LYS A 1063 -33.27 -29.79 22.92
C LYS A 1063 -31.90 -30.38 23.30
N GLY A 1064 -31.27 -29.92 24.38
CA GLY A 1064 -30.19 -30.68 25.04
C GLY A 1064 -28.82 -30.68 24.35
N GLY A 1065 -28.37 -29.53 23.80
CA GLY A 1065 -26.97 -29.38 23.38
C GLY A 1065 -25.99 -29.23 24.56
N ASP A 1066 -24.80 -29.79 24.46
CA ASP A 1066 -23.79 -29.83 25.54
C ASP A 1066 -22.62 -28.84 25.37
N LEU A 1067 -22.62 -28.04 24.31
CA LEU A 1067 -21.65 -26.95 24.15
C LEU A 1067 -21.92 -25.83 25.17
N ARG A 1068 -20.85 -25.27 25.74
CA ARG A 1068 -20.90 -24.23 26.79
C ARG A 1068 -19.96 -23.08 26.46
N CYS A 1069 -20.42 -21.87 26.77
CA CYS A 1069 -19.58 -20.68 26.71
C CYS A 1069 -18.51 -20.72 27.80
N GLN A 1070 -17.32 -20.26 27.45
CA GLN A 1070 -16.21 -20.08 28.37
C GLN A 1070 -15.63 -18.68 28.23
N LYS A 1071 -15.04 -18.19 29.32
CA LYS A 1071 -14.27 -16.95 29.29
C LYS A 1071 -13.08 -17.14 28.36
N LEU A 1072 -12.77 -16.12 27.55
CA LEU A 1072 -11.60 -16.14 26.70
C LEU A 1072 -10.33 -16.38 27.54
N PRO A 1073 -9.43 -17.30 27.13
CA PRO A 1073 -8.20 -17.56 27.88
C PRO A 1073 -7.36 -16.29 28.00
N ALA A 1074 -6.83 -16.02 29.20
CA ALA A 1074 -6.08 -14.79 29.45
C ALA A 1074 -4.70 -14.74 28.75
N THR A 1075 -4.15 -15.90 28.40
CA THR A 1075 -2.87 -16.01 27.70
C THR A 1075 -3.09 -16.55 26.30
N LEU A 1076 -2.17 -16.31 25.39
CA LEU A 1076 -2.11 -17.04 24.13
C LEU A 1076 -1.34 -18.36 24.28
N ASN A 1077 -0.39 -18.41 25.22
CA ASN A 1077 0.52 -19.53 25.53
C ASN A 1077 0.71 -20.49 24.35
N ILE A 1078 1.35 -19.93 23.31
CA ILE A 1078 2.06 -20.62 22.23
C ILE A 1078 3.50 -20.81 22.68
#